data_AF-A0A2M7ZTH9-F1
#
_entry.id   AF-A0A2M7ZTH9-F1
#
_cell.length_a   1.000
_cell.length_b   1.000
_cell.length_c   1.000
_cell.angle_alpha   90.00
_cell.angle_beta   90.00
_cell.angle_gamma   90.00
#
_symmetry.space_group_name_H-M   'P 1'
#
loop_
_entity.id
_entity.type
_entity.pdbx_description
1 polymer ?
#
loop_
_entity_poly.entity_id
_entity_poly.type
_entity_poly.pdbx_seq_one_letter_code
_entity_poly.pdbx_strand_id
1 'polypeptide(L)'
;MNNAKKYFPFATSSIAFIVYLITLAPSVIQIDSGELAAVQVTPGIAHPTGYPLFTLLGYLFSLVPFPFSQIYKLNLLAALWCAAGVGVFTYSMIIVLDHLKLFSIIKESAKQIKKSKGKQIVRKTSQKEIIVGEKVKLFAVFTGAMILTFSRTFWFQSTSVEVYSLHILLMNLIILFLIKAFVADKSGGLKDVRHWLLFAFLLALGFSNHMTTLLILPAAAYFYFNSRGFNKDSIKTIFIMLSLFFPILILLYLYLPFQASSNPAINWGNPLDFEKIFRHISGKQYQVWLFSSTDAAKRQFVYFFNSLPKELNISLFVAAVGLFTSYFYAKKFFVFLIIAFVSTILYSINYDIVDIDSYFLLAFISLSMFAVFGVIKLVEMLHFKKLNFIVPVSVIIIFIAIEMFSNYKEVNQSGTYTFEDYTKALVGSAEPNSIIFSYQWDYFISPAYYFQFVENYRKDVTIVDKELLRRSWYYNQLNRNFPGLLTGLESEVSLFLGALKPFERDENYNPQLLETRYRNIMTGLVSTNIDKRAFYIAPEVFENEMQRGEFALPPGFALVPDLFLFKVVKSNSNYIPAKNPDFKIRFPANANHYTNFIEQKVGSMLSNRAMYELKFDKVERAKLYINKIKNDFPGYQLPQGLEGVIK
;
A
#
# COMPACT_ATOMS: atom_id res chain seq x y z
N MET A 1 5.34 -14.83 -35.13
CA MET A 1 4.35 -14.62 -34.05
C MET A 1 3.05 -14.20 -34.72
N ASN A 2 1.95 -14.92 -34.51
CA ASN A 2 0.65 -14.55 -35.12
C ASN A 2 0.30 -13.10 -34.70
N ASN A 3 -0.09 -12.21 -35.62
CA ASN A 3 -0.24 -10.77 -35.34
C ASN A 3 -1.12 -10.48 -34.10
N ALA A 4 -2.11 -11.33 -33.82
CA ALA A 4 -2.97 -11.24 -32.64
C ALA A 4 -2.23 -11.36 -31.29
N LYS A 5 -1.18 -12.21 -31.18
CA LYS A 5 -0.41 -12.38 -29.92
C LYS A 5 0.32 -11.11 -29.50
N LYS A 6 0.74 -10.31 -30.49
CA LYS A 6 1.53 -9.09 -30.26
C LYS A 6 0.72 -8.02 -29.53
N TYR A 7 -0.59 -7.92 -29.82
CA TYR A 7 -1.47 -6.90 -29.27
C TYR A 7 -2.23 -7.35 -28.02
N PHE A 8 -2.20 -8.64 -27.68
CA PHE A 8 -2.95 -9.19 -26.56
C PHE A 8 -2.57 -8.58 -25.19
N PRO A 9 -1.29 -8.39 -24.85
CA PRO A 9 -0.89 -7.71 -23.62
C PRO A 9 -1.40 -6.27 -23.53
N PHE A 10 -1.45 -5.57 -24.66
CA PHE A 10 -1.98 -4.20 -24.73
C PHE A 10 -3.50 -4.18 -24.52
N ALA A 11 -4.22 -5.15 -25.07
CA ALA A 11 -5.67 -5.27 -24.90
C ALA A 11 -6.05 -5.54 -23.43
N THR A 12 -5.41 -6.49 -22.76
CA THR A 12 -5.70 -6.78 -21.34
C THR A 12 -5.31 -5.61 -20.44
N SER A 13 -4.19 -4.96 -20.71
CA SER A 13 -3.77 -3.73 -20.02
C SER A 13 -4.78 -2.60 -20.20
N SER A 14 -5.29 -2.40 -21.41
CA SER A 14 -6.29 -1.35 -21.69
C SER A 14 -7.62 -1.61 -20.98
N ILE A 15 -8.09 -2.86 -20.94
CA ILE A 15 -9.30 -3.24 -20.20
C ILE A 15 -9.12 -2.96 -18.70
N ALA A 16 -8.00 -3.42 -18.12
CA ALA A 16 -7.68 -3.15 -16.72
C ALA A 16 -7.64 -1.65 -16.43
N PHE A 17 -6.97 -0.86 -17.29
CA PHE A 17 -6.89 0.58 -17.14
C PHE A 17 -8.26 1.27 -17.15
N ILE A 18 -9.15 0.89 -18.08
CA ILE A 18 -10.52 1.44 -18.14
C ILE A 18 -11.28 1.15 -16.84
N VAL A 19 -11.20 -0.09 -16.34
CA VAL A 19 -11.84 -0.49 -15.08
C VAL A 19 -11.29 0.34 -13.91
N TYR A 20 -9.97 0.43 -13.80
CA TYR A 20 -9.30 1.15 -12.71
C TYR A 20 -9.61 2.64 -12.74
N LEU A 21 -9.69 3.24 -13.93
CA LEU A 21 -10.05 4.63 -14.12
C LEU A 21 -11.48 4.93 -13.63
N ILE A 22 -12.44 4.02 -13.82
CA ILE A 22 -13.83 4.16 -13.35
C ILE A 22 -13.90 4.15 -11.82
N THR A 23 -12.98 3.46 -11.14
CA THR A 23 -12.93 3.34 -9.68
C THR A 23 -11.95 4.28 -8.99
N LEU A 24 -11.25 5.12 -9.76
CA LEU A 24 -10.14 5.94 -9.30
C LEU A 24 -10.59 6.98 -8.27
N ALA A 25 -9.81 7.14 -7.19
CA ALA A 25 -10.08 8.16 -6.19
C ALA A 25 -9.93 9.58 -6.78
N PRO A 26 -10.90 10.49 -6.52
CA PRO A 26 -10.82 11.86 -7.01
C PRO A 26 -9.81 12.73 -6.24
N SER A 27 -9.44 12.31 -5.03
CA SER A 27 -8.56 13.03 -4.12
C SER A 27 -7.74 12.05 -3.25
N VAL A 28 -7.16 12.56 -2.16
CA VAL A 28 -6.44 11.75 -1.16
C VAL A 28 -7.40 10.78 -0.47
N ILE A 29 -6.90 9.61 -0.13
CA ILE A 29 -7.61 8.60 0.66
C ILE A 29 -6.92 8.41 2.03
N GLN A 30 -7.32 7.39 2.78
CA GLN A 30 -6.72 7.05 4.06
C GLN A 30 -5.22 6.67 4.01
N ILE A 31 -4.64 6.43 5.18
CA ILE A 31 -3.28 5.94 5.45
C ILE A 31 -2.24 6.90 4.85
N ASP A 32 -1.30 6.40 4.06
CA ASP A 32 -0.11 7.13 3.64
C ASP A 32 -0.33 7.96 2.37
N SER A 33 -1.51 7.91 1.76
CA SER A 33 -1.74 8.48 0.43
C SER A 33 -1.43 9.98 0.35
N GLY A 34 -1.71 10.75 1.41
CA GLY A 34 -1.42 12.18 1.44
C GLY A 34 0.07 12.48 1.60
N GLU A 35 0.77 11.76 2.48
CA GLU A 35 2.22 11.86 2.63
C GLU A 35 2.95 11.45 1.34
N LEU A 36 2.59 10.30 0.76
CA LEU A 36 3.15 9.78 -0.49
C LEU A 36 2.90 10.73 -1.68
N ALA A 37 1.71 11.33 -1.76
CA ALA A 37 1.42 12.36 -2.75
C ALA A 37 2.30 13.59 -2.56
N ALA A 38 2.42 14.07 -1.32
CA ALA A 38 3.20 15.26 -1.01
C ALA A 38 4.68 15.07 -1.37
N VAL A 39 5.29 13.94 -1.00
CA VAL A 39 6.70 13.68 -1.33
C VAL A 39 6.94 13.50 -2.82
N GLN A 40 5.97 12.99 -3.59
CA GLN A 40 6.08 12.92 -5.05
C GLN A 40 6.03 14.32 -5.69
N VAL A 41 5.24 15.26 -5.17
CA VAL A 41 5.16 16.61 -5.76
C VAL A 41 6.27 17.54 -5.28
N THR A 42 6.71 17.44 -4.02
CA THR A 42 7.69 18.36 -3.40
C THR A 42 9.11 17.77 -3.26
N PRO A 43 9.46 16.75 -4.04
CA PRO A 43 10.52 15.77 -3.78
C PRO A 43 10.94 15.63 -2.30
N GLY A 44 10.09 15.02 -1.48
CA GLY A 44 10.39 14.79 -0.05
C GLY A 44 11.04 13.43 0.22
N ILE A 45 11.26 13.11 1.49
CA ILE A 45 11.64 11.77 1.94
C ILE A 45 10.45 11.18 2.70
N ALA A 46 9.85 10.15 2.11
CA ALA A 46 8.75 9.39 2.70
C ALA A 46 9.21 8.59 3.92
N HIS A 47 8.25 8.08 4.66
CA HIS A 47 8.50 7.09 5.70
C HIS A 47 9.33 5.89 5.21
N PRO A 48 10.07 5.19 6.11
CA PRO A 48 10.99 4.14 5.70
C PRO A 48 10.29 3.03 4.90
N THR A 49 10.85 2.56 3.79
CA THR A 49 12.27 2.66 3.41
C THR A 49 12.61 3.84 2.49
N GLY A 50 11.70 4.83 2.36
CA GLY A 50 11.90 6.10 1.65
C GLY A 50 11.59 6.09 0.16
N TYR A 51 11.39 4.90 -0.41
CA TYR A 51 10.88 4.65 -1.76
C TYR A 51 11.47 5.54 -2.89
N PRO A 52 12.81 5.68 -3.03
CA PRO A 52 13.39 6.66 -3.96
C PRO A 52 12.88 6.58 -5.41
N LEU A 53 12.74 5.37 -5.95
CA LEU A 53 12.27 5.20 -7.33
C LEU A 53 10.82 5.67 -7.50
N PHE A 54 9.95 5.32 -6.54
CA PHE A 54 8.56 5.74 -6.52
C PHE A 54 8.44 7.26 -6.45
N THR A 55 9.23 7.89 -5.58
CA THR A 55 9.23 9.35 -5.40
C THR A 55 9.71 10.06 -6.66
N LEU A 56 10.82 9.61 -7.27
CA LEU A 56 11.37 10.21 -8.48
C LEU A 56 10.43 10.09 -9.69
N LEU A 57 9.84 8.90 -9.92
CA LEU A 57 8.92 8.69 -11.04
C LEU A 57 7.61 9.48 -10.84
N GLY A 58 7.10 9.53 -9.61
CA GLY A 58 5.93 10.36 -9.28
C GLY A 58 6.19 11.85 -9.49
N TYR A 59 7.37 12.33 -9.10
CA TYR A 59 7.77 13.72 -9.35
C TYR A 59 7.79 14.04 -10.83
N LEU A 60 8.45 13.22 -11.65
CA LEU A 60 8.49 13.43 -13.10
C LEU A 60 7.08 13.42 -13.71
N PHE A 61 6.17 12.57 -13.24
CA PHE A 61 4.79 12.53 -13.71
C PHE A 61 3.98 13.76 -13.26
N SER A 62 4.21 14.27 -12.05
CA SER A 62 3.54 15.46 -11.50
C SER A 62 3.82 16.74 -12.31
N LEU A 63 4.99 16.78 -12.97
CA LEU A 63 5.42 17.86 -13.87
C LEU A 63 4.69 17.85 -15.22
N VAL A 64 4.04 16.75 -15.60
CA VAL A 64 3.29 16.67 -16.86
C VAL A 64 2.08 17.61 -16.79
N PRO A 65 1.87 18.52 -17.75
CA PRO A 65 0.87 19.58 -17.67
C PRO A 65 -0.55 19.09 -18.03
N PHE A 66 -1.01 18.00 -17.41
CA PHE A 66 -2.42 17.58 -17.51
C PHE A 66 -3.34 18.54 -16.73
N PRO A 67 -4.57 18.79 -17.21
CA PRO A 67 -5.54 19.70 -16.59
C PRO A 67 -6.26 19.05 -15.39
N PHE A 68 -5.52 18.33 -14.55
CA PHE A 68 -6.03 17.66 -13.34
C PHE A 68 -5.31 18.17 -12.10
N SER A 69 -5.92 18.00 -10.91
CA SER A 69 -5.23 18.23 -9.64
C SER A 69 -4.01 17.32 -9.52
N GLN A 70 -3.02 17.73 -8.73
CA GLN A 70 -1.80 16.92 -8.56
C GLN A 70 -2.12 15.53 -7.99
N ILE A 71 -2.98 15.45 -6.98
CA ILE A 71 -3.42 14.15 -6.43
C ILE A 71 -4.09 13.26 -7.47
N TYR A 72 -4.95 13.79 -8.34
CA TYR A 72 -5.59 12.98 -9.37
C TYR A 72 -4.58 12.44 -10.39
N LYS A 73 -3.56 13.23 -10.76
CA LYS A 73 -2.46 12.74 -11.61
C LYS A 73 -1.74 11.56 -10.95
N LEU A 74 -1.44 11.64 -9.66
CA LEU A 74 -0.73 10.57 -8.95
C LEU A 74 -1.60 9.30 -8.77
N ASN A 75 -2.90 9.47 -8.51
CA ASN A 75 -3.86 8.36 -8.53
C ASN A 75 -3.94 7.72 -9.94
N LEU A 76 -3.95 8.53 -10.99
CA LEU A 76 -3.93 8.04 -12.38
C LEU A 76 -2.66 7.24 -12.69
N LEU A 77 -1.51 7.68 -12.15
CA LEU A 77 -0.24 6.99 -12.30
C LEU A 77 -0.27 5.60 -11.63
N ALA A 78 -0.91 5.48 -10.47
CA ALA A 78 -1.13 4.18 -9.82
C ALA A 78 -1.96 3.24 -10.72
N ALA A 79 -3.05 3.72 -11.31
CA ALA A 79 -3.86 2.95 -12.26
C ALA A 79 -3.05 2.50 -13.49
N LEU A 80 -2.20 3.38 -14.04
CA LEU A 80 -1.33 3.07 -15.17
C LEU A 80 -0.31 1.96 -14.84
N TRP A 81 0.34 2.03 -13.67
CA TRP A 81 1.30 1.00 -13.25
C TRP A 81 0.63 -0.36 -13.06
N CYS A 82 -0.51 -0.41 -12.35
CA CYS A 82 -1.25 -1.66 -12.15
C CYS A 82 -1.73 -2.26 -13.49
N ALA A 83 -2.28 -1.43 -14.38
CA ALA A 83 -2.73 -1.87 -15.70
C ALA A 83 -1.56 -2.36 -16.57
N ALA A 84 -0.41 -1.69 -16.54
CA ALA A 84 0.80 -2.16 -17.20
C ALA A 84 1.26 -3.51 -16.63
N GLY A 85 1.16 -3.69 -15.30
CA GLY A 85 1.42 -4.96 -14.62
C GLY A 85 0.58 -6.12 -15.17
N VAL A 86 -0.71 -5.90 -15.41
CA VAL A 86 -1.61 -6.88 -16.04
C VAL A 86 -1.17 -7.23 -17.47
N GLY A 87 -0.72 -6.25 -18.25
CA GLY A 87 -0.15 -6.49 -19.58
C GLY A 87 1.12 -7.34 -19.52
N VAL A 88 2.03 -7.04 -18.59
CA VAL A 88 3.26 -7.80 -18.37
C VAL A 88 2.97 -9.23 -17.89
N PHE A 89 1.99 -9.40 -17.00
CA PHE A 89 1.47 -10.71 -16.59
C PHE A 89 1.00 -11.52 -17.80
N THR A 90 0.15 -10.91 -18.63
CA THR A 90 -0.43 -11.52 -19.84
C THR A 90 0.68 -12.02 -20.76
N TYR A 91 1.69 -11.18 -21.01
CA TYR A 91 2.82 -11.54 -21.87
C TYR A 91 3.69 -12.65 -21.28
N SER A 92 3.90 -12.64 -19.97
CA SER A 92 4.63 -13.68 -19.25
C SER A 92 3.97 -15.05 -19.42
N MET A 93 2.64 -15.10 -19.28
CA MET A 93 1.88 -16.35 -19.43
C MET A 93 1.81 -16.84 -20.87
N ILE A 94 1.79 -15.96 -21.88
CA ILE A 94 1.96 -16.37 -23.28
C ILE A 94 3.30 -17.09 -23.47
N ILE A 95 4.40 -16.54 -22.94
CA ILE A 95 5.73 -17.16 -23.06
C ILE A 95 5.75 -18.53 -22.40
N VAL A 96 5.18 -18.66 -21.18
CA VAL A 96 5.11 -19.94 -20.45
C VAL A 96 4.36 -20.99 -21.27
N LEU A 97 3.18 -20.67 -21.80
CA LEU A 97 2.36 -21.63 -22.55
C LEU A 97 2.91 -21.95 -23.95
N ASP A 98 3.66 -21.03 -24.57
CA ASP A 98 4.34 -21.30 -25.84
C ASP A 98 5.57 -22.20 -25.67
N HIS A 99 6.20 -22.18 -24.48
CA HIS A 99 7.39 -22.97 -24.17
C HIS A 99 7.15 -24.06 -23.11
N LEU A 100 5.90 -24.55 -23.02
CA LEU A 100 5.45 -25.47 -21.96
C LEU A 100 6.37 -26.68 -21.75
N LYS A 101 6.92 -27.23 -22.85
CA LYS A 101 7.84 -28.38 -22.82
C LYS A 101 9.08 -28.13 -21.96
N LEU A 102 9.64 -26.91 -21.96
CA LEU A 102 10.84 -26.56 -21.18
C LEU A 102 10.59 -26.61 -19.67
N PHE A 103 9.36 -26.34 -19.25
CA PHE A 103 8.92 -26.36 -17.86
C PHE A 103 8.53 -27.76 -17.36
N SER A 104 8.46 -28.76 -18.24
CA SER A 104 8.24 -30.16 -17.86
C SER A 104 9.52 -30.82 -17.32
N ILE A 105 9.37 -31.88 -16.51
CA ILE A 105 10.49 -32.68 -15.96
C ILE A 105 10.71 -33.97 -16.76
N ILE A 106 9.79 -34.32 -17.65
CA ILE A 106 9.81 -35.62 -18.33
C ILE A 106 10.86 -35.57 -19.42
N LYS A 107 11.98 -36.29 -19.20
CA LYS A 107 12.88 -36.69 -20.27
C LYS A 107 12.06 -37.50 -21.27
N GLU A 108 12.07 -37.11 -22.54
CA GLU A 108 11.82 -38.07 -23.61
C GLU A 108 12.85 -39.19 -23.44
N SER A 109 12.46 -40.27 -22.76
CA SER A 109 13.22 -41.49 -22.77
C SER A 109 13.03 -42.10 -24.15
N ALA A 110 13.86 -41.67 -25.10
CA ALA A 110 14.13 -42.44 -26.31
C ALA A 110 14.79 -43.75 -25.87
N LYS A 111 13.97 -44.75 -25.50
CA LYS A 111 14.46 -46.09 -25.23
C LYS A 111 14.87 -46.68 -26.58
N GLN A 112 16.15 -46.59 -26.93
CA GLN A 112 16.71 -47.39 -28.01
C GLN A 112 16.60 -48.86 -27.60
N ILE A 113 15.67 -49.59 -28.22
CA ILE A 113 15.58 -51.04 -28.07
C ILE A 113 16.49 -51.65 -29.14
N LYS A 114 17.50 -52.44 -28.70
CA LYS A 114 18.31 -53.28 -29.59
C LYS A 114 17.40 -54.22 -30.38
N LYS A 115 17.60 -54.27 -31.70
CA LYS A 115 16.91 -55.18 -32.64
C LYS A 115 17.07 -56.64 -32.20
N SER A 116 15.94 -57.30 -31.95
CA SER A 116 15.79 -58.75 -32.05
C SER A 116 14.49 -59.03 -32.82
N LYS A 117 14.53 -60.09 -33.62
CA LYS A 117 13.70 -60.36 -34.80
C LYS A 117 12.18 -60.23 -34.57
N GLY A 118 11.51 -59.50 -35.48
CA GLY A 118 10.16 -59.84 -35.95
C GLY A 118 8.96 -59.46 -35.07
N LYS A 119 8.78 -58.16 -34.77
CA LYS A 119 7.46 -57.44 -34.76
C LYS A 119 7.66 -56.04 -34.19
N GLN A 120 7.38 -55.02 -34.98
CA GLN A 120 7.37 -53.64 -34.53
C GLN A 120 6.09 -53.40 -33.70
N ILE A 121 6.19 -53.46 -32.38
CA ILE A 121 5.19 -52.85 -31.50
C ILE A 121 5.84 -51.61 -30.90
N VAL A 122 5.62 -50.48 -31.55
CA VAL A 122 5.95 -49.17 -30.98
C VAL A 122 4.95 -48.89 -29.86
N ARG A 123 5.28 -49.26 -28.62
CA ARG A 123 4.56 -48.74 -27.46
C ARG A 123 5.07 -47.32 -27.21
N LYS A 124 4.53 -46.35 -27.96
CA LYS A 124 4.61 -44.94 -27.58
C LYS A 124 3.95 -44.83 -26.21
N THR A 125 4.71 -44.51 -25.17
CA THR A 125 4.14 -44.01 -23.92
C THR A 125 3.55 -42.64 -24.26
N SER A 126 2.35 -42.62 -24.85
CA SER A 126 1.63 -41.39 -25.14
C SER A 126 1.13 -40.84 -23.81
N GLN A 127 1.95 -40.03 -23.14
CA GLN A 127 1.29 -39.00 -22.35
C GLN A 127 0.49 -38.15 -23.33
N LYS A 128 -0.78 -37.91 -22.99
CA LYS A 128 -1.60 -36.88 -23.62
C LYS A 128 -0.80 -35.58 -23.59
N GLU A 129 -0.09 -35.25 -24.67
CA GLU A 129 0.26 -33.86 -24.94
C GLU A 129 -1.07 -33.11 -24.84
N ILE A 130 -1.19 -32.13 -23.95
CA ILE A 130 -2.28 -31.20 -24.13
C ILE A 130 -1.93 -30.44 -25.39
N ILE A 131 -2.50 -30.86 -26.51
CA ILE A 131 -2.53 -30.08 -27.73
C ILE A 131 -3.55 -28.96 -27.44
N VAL A 132 -3.13 -27.97 -26.65
CA VAL A 132 -3.93 -26.78 -26.36
C VAL A 132 -3.92 -25.96 -27.64
N GLY A 133 -5.06 -25.93 -28.33
CA GLY A 133 -5.24 -25.04 -29.47
C GLY A 133 -4.95 -23.58 -29.08
N GLU A 134 -4.39 -22.81 -30.01
CA GLU A 134 -3.96 -21.43 -29.75
C GLU A 134 -5.07 -20.54 -29.15
N LYS A 135 -6.32 -20.72 -29.61
CA LYS A 135 -7.49 -20.02 -29.07
C LYS A 135 -7.71 -20.29 -27.57
N VAL A 136 -7.52 -21.54 -27.14
CA VAL A 136 -7.67 -21.93 -25.72
C VAL A 136 -6.56 -21.32 -24.88
N LYS A 137 -5.32 -21.28 -25.40
CA LYS A 137 -4.19 -20.62 -24.70
C LYS A 137 -4.48 -19.14 -24.47
N LEU A 138 -4.86 -18.42 -25.53
CA LEU A 138 -5.16 -16.99 -25.42
C LEU A 138 -6.35 -16.72 -24.51
N PHE A 139 -7.41 -17.53 -24.59
CA PHE A 139 -8.56 -17.42 -23.68
C PHE A 139 -8.18 -17.66 -22.20
N ALA A 140 -7.34 -18.66 -21.93
CA ALA A 140 -6.85 -18.96 -20.59
C ALA A 140 -5.98 -17.84 -20.02
N VAL A 141 -5.08 -17.28 -20.85
CA VAL A 141 -4.24 -16.14 -20.45
C VAL A 141 -5.11 -14.90 -20.19
N PHE A 142 -6.07 -14.61 -21.06
CA PHE A 142 -7.02 -13.51 -20.85
C PHE A 142 -7.78 -13.66 -19.54
N THR A 143 -8.33 -14.85 -19.31
CA THR A 143 -9.06 -15.14 -18.08
C THR A 143 -8.18 -14.95 -16.85
N GLY A 144 -6.96 -15.50 -16.84
CA GLY A 144 -6.03 -15.30 -15.71
C GLY A 144 -5.65 -13.83 -15.49
N ALA A 145 -5.53 -13.04 -16.57
CA ALA A 145 -5.29 -11.61 -16.47
C ALA A 145 -6.50 -10.86 -15.90
N MET A 146 -7.73 -11.25 -16.26
CA MET A 146 -8.95 -10.67 -15.71
C MET A 146 -9.18 -11.07 -14.25
N ILE A 147 -8.87 -12.31 -13.86
CA ILE A 147 -8.87 -12.73 -12.44
C ILE A 147 -7.90 -11.84 -11.64
N LEU A 148 -6.67 -11.63 -12.14
CA LEU A 148 -5.74 -10.70 -11.48
C LEU A 148 -6.27 -9.26 -11.44
N THR A 149 -6.94 -8.81 -12.50
CA THR A 149 -7.50 -7.46 -12.63
C THR A 149 -8.61 -7.21 -11.61
N PHE A 150 -9.45 -8.21 -11.36
CA PHE A 150 -10.61 -8.10 -10.47
C PHE A 150 -10.35 -8.60 -9.05
N SER A 151 -9.17 -9.15 -8.78
CA SER A 151 -8.64 -9.44 -7.44
C SER A 151 -8.74 -8.19 -6.56
N ARG A 152 -9.46 -8.28 -5.44
CA ARG A 152 -9.80 -7.14 -4.57
C ARG A 152 -8.58 -6.27 -4.22
N THR A 153 -7.52 -6.86 -3.70
CA THR A 153 -6.32 -6.15 -3.23
C THR A 153 -5.56 -5.54 -4.40
N PHE A 154 -5.36 -6.29 -5.49
CA PHE A 154 -4.66 -5.78 -6.69
C PHE A 154 -5.40 -4.60 -7.31
N TRP A 155 -6.73 -4.68 -7.40
CA TRP A 155 -7.58 -3.60 -7.88
C TRP A 155 -7.51 -2.40 -6.94
N PHE A 156 -7.61 -2.59 -5.63
CA PHE A 156 -7.53 -1.48 -4.67
C PHE A 156 -6.25 -0.66 -4.82
N GLN A 157 -5.08 -1.29 -5.04
CA GLN A 157 -3.81 -0.60 -5.28
C GLN A 157 -3.78 0.26 -6.55
N SER A 158 -4.73 0.11 -7.46
CA SER A 158 -4.85 0.95 -8.66
C SER A 158 -5.67 2.23 -8.45
N THR A 159 -6.34 2.36 -7.30
CA THR A 159 -7.36 3.40 -7.08
C THR A 159 -6.80 4.70 -6.52
N SER A 160 -5.62 4.66 -5.91
CA SER A 160 -4.96 5.81 -5.30
C SER A 160 -3.44 5.67 -5.34
N VAL A 161 -2.74 6.79 -5.16
CA VAL A 161 -1.29 6.84 -4.97
C VAL A 161 -0.86 6.00 -3.78
N GLU A 162 -0.06 4.96 -4.05
CA GLU A 162 0.48 4.04 -3.07
C GLU A 162 1.71 3.31 -3.64
N VAL A 163 2.69 2.94 -2.81
CA VAL A 163 3.97 2.35 -3.28
C VAL A 163 3.80 0.99 -3.96
N TYR A 164 2.72 0.28 -3.61
CA TYR A 164 2.42 -1.05 -4.13
C TYR A 164 1.99 -1.04 -5.59
N SER A 165 1.46 0.07 -6.10
CA SER A 165 1.03 0.20 -7.50
C SER A 165 2.21 0.05 -8.48
N LEU A 166 3.31 0.78 -8.24
CA LEU A 166 4.57 0.60 -8.96
C LEU A 166 5.21 -0.77 -8.66
N HIS A 167 5.11 -1.24 -7.40
CA HIS A 167 5.65 -2.54 -7.02
C HIS A 167 5.03 -3.70 -7.81
N ILE A 168 3.73 -3.65 -8.09
CA ILE A 168 3.00 -4.61 -8.92
C ILE A 168 3.61 -4.72 -10.32
N LEU A 169 3.89 -3.58 -10.96
CA LEU A 169 4.53 -3.55 -12.28
C LEU A 169 5.93 -4.14 -12.20
N LEU A 170 6.72 -3.72 -11.22
CA LEU A 170 8.09 -4.20 -11.03
C LEU A 170 8.12 -5.71 -10.78
N MET A 171 7.24 -6.27 -9.95
CA MET A 171 7.19 -7.72 -9.70
C MET A 171 6.82 -8.50 -10.94
N ASN A 172 5.85 -8.03 -11.72
CA ASN A 172 5.50 -8.69 -12.98
C ASN A 172 6.66 -8.61 -14.01
N LEU A 173 7.39 -7.49 -14.08
CA LEU A 173 8.58 -7.37 -14.93
C LEU A 173 9.71 -8.29 -14.47
N ILE A 174 9.95 -8.38 -13.17
CA ILE A 174 10.94 -9.29 -12.58
C ILE A 174 10.61 -10.75 -12.95
N ILE A 175 9.36 -11.16 -12.77
CA ILE A 175 8.90 -12.50 -13.15
C ILE A 175 9.02 -12.73 -14.66
N LEU A 176 8.66 -11.75 -15.49
CA LEU A 176 8.81 -11.82 -16.95
C LEU A 176 10.26 -12.11 -17.36
N PHE A 177 11.22 -11.35 -16.82
CA PHE A 177 12.62 -11.49 -17.19
C PHE A 177 13.26 -12.75 -16.60
N LEU A 178 12.80 -13.23 -15.44
CA LEU A 178 13.13 -14.57 -14.94
C LEU A 178 12.66 -15.66 -15.90
N ILE A 179 11.41 -15.60 -16.36
CA ILE A 179 10.84 -16.56 -17.31
C ILE A 179 11.61 -16.52 -18.64
N LYS A 180 11.87 -15.33 -19.18
CA LYS A 180 12.64 -15.17 -20.43
C LYS A 180 14.06 -15.71 -20.30
N ALA A 181 14.74 -15.43 -19.19
CA ALA A 181 16.09 -15.93 -18.94
C ALA A 181 16.11 -17.46 -18.84
N PHE A 182 15.15 -18.05 -18.12
CA PHE A 182 14.99 -19.50 -18.01
C PHE A 182 14.74 -20.16 -19.38
N VAL A 183 13.82 -19.61 -20.18
CA VAL A 183 13.50 -20.12 -21.52
C VAL A 183 14.71 -20.01 -22.46
N ALA A 184 15.41 -18.88 -22.46
CA ALA A 184 16.60 -18.66 -23.28
C ALA A 184 17.70 -19.69 -22.96
N ASP A 185 18.01 -19.90 -21.68
CA ASP A 185 19.03 -20.87 -21.24
C ASP A 185 18.63 -22.32 -21.59
N LYS A 186 17.34 -22.67 -21.54
CA LYS A 186 16.86 -24.04 -21.83
C LYS A 186 16.64 -24.32 -23.31
N SER A 187 16.61 -23.32 -24.18
CA SER A 187 16.36 -23.49 -25.62
C SER A 187 17.59 -23.95 -26.43
N GLY A 188 18.71 -24.27 -25.78
CA GLY A 188 19.86 -24.93 -26.40
C GLY A 188 20.81 -24.02 -27.20
N GLY A 189 20.60 -22.70 -27.18
CA GLY A 189 21.53 -21.71 -27.76
C GLY A 189 22.69 -21.34 -26.84
N LEU A 190 23.53 -20.39 -27.28
CA LEU A 190 24.51 -19.74 -26.40
C LEU A 190 23.79 -19.16 -25.17
N LYS A 191 24.31 -19.42 -23.97
CA LYS A 191 23.74 -18.96 -22.69
C LYS A 191 23.70 -17.44 -22.63
N ASP A 192 22.62 -16.84 -23.12
CA ASP A 192 22.43 -15.40 -23.20
C ASP A 192 22.22 -14.79 -21.81
N VAL A 193 23.18 -13.98 -21.37
CA VAL A 193 23.16 -13.34 -20.05
C VAL A 193 22.26 -12.10 -20.03
N ARG A 194 21.85 -11.54 -21.18
CA ARG A 194 21.10 -10.27 -21.26
C ARG A 194 19.81 -10.28 -20.42
N HIS A 195 19.04 -11.37 -20.46
CA HIS A 195 17.82 -11.48 -19.67
C HIS A 195 18.10 -11.56 -18.15
N TRP A 196 19.20 -12.20 -17.75
CA TRP A 196 19.66 -12.21 -16.36
C TRP A 196 20.13 -10.84 -15.88
N LEU A 197 20.77 -10.04 -16.75
CA LEU A 197 21.14 -8.66 -16.43
C LEU A 197 19.90 -7.75 -16.31
N LEU A 198 18.91 -7.92 -17.18
CA LEU A 198 17.64 -7.19 -17.07
C LEU A 198 16.87 -7.58 -15.81
N PHE A 199 16.89 -8.86 -15.43
CA PHE A 199 16.39 -9.29 -14.12
C PHE A 199 17.15 -8.63 -12.96
N ALA A 200 18.48 -8.59 -12.99
CA ALA A 200 19.28 -7.91 -11.96
C ALA A 200 19.00 -6.40 -11.87
N PHE A 201 18.89 -5.72 -13.02
CA PHE A 201 18.48 -4.33 -13.13
C PHE A 201 17.10 -4.10 -12.48
N LEU A 202 16.12 -4.94 -12.81
CA LEU A 202 14.76 -4.85 -12.27
C LEU A 202 14.68 -5.20 -10.79
N LEU A 203 15.53 -6.10 -10.28
CA LEU A 203 15.67 -6.32 -8.85
C LEU A 203 16.15 -5.05 -8.15
N ALA A 204 17.14 -4.33 -8.71
CA ALA A 204 17.62 -3.08 -8.11
C ALA A 204 16.49 -2.03 -8.05
N LEU A 205 15.73 -1.90 -9.14
CA LEU A 205 14.53 -1.05 -9.17
C LEU A 205 13.49 -1.50 -8.12
N GLY A 206 13.22 -2.81 -8.04
CA GLY A 206 12.32 -3.41 -7.06
C GLY A 206 12.71 -3.06 -5.62
N PHE A 207 13.97 -3.29 -5.24
CA PHE A 207 14.46 -2.97 -3.89
C PHE A 207 14.41 -1.46 -3.61
N SER A 208 14.69 -0.60 -4.58
CA SER A 208 14.53 0.86 -4.40
C SER A 208 13.06 1.34 -4.31
N ASN A 209 12.09 0.45 -4.54
CA ASN A 209 10.66 0.75 -4.42
C ASN A 209 10.01 0.07 -3.21
N HIS A 210 10.29 -1.21 -2.94
CA HIS A 210 9.73 -1.90 -1.77
C HIS A 210 10.51 -3.17 -1.41
N MET A 211 10.66 -3.45 -0.11
CA MET A 211 11.45 -4.56 0.41
C MET A 211 10.83 -5.94 0.14
N THR A 212 9.52 -6.02 -0.13
CA THR A 212 8.85 -7.27 -0.55
C THR A 212 9.37 -7.80 -1.89
N THR A 213 10.23 -7.05 -2.59
CA THR A 213 11.07 -7.60 -3.68
C THR A 213 11.87 -8.83 -3.23
N LEU A 214 12.27 -8.90 -1.95
CA LEU A 214 12.99 -10.05 -1.39
C LEU A 214 12.21 -11.38 -1.56
N LEU A 215 10.88 -11.32 -1.57
CA LEU A 215 10.01 -12.51 -1.56
C LEU A 215 10.15 -13.39 -2.80
N ILE A 216 10.59 -12.82 -3.94
CA ILE A 216 10.80 -13.58 -5.17
C ILE A 216 12.16 -14.29 -5.22
N LEU A 217 13.12 -13.91 -4.38
CA LEU A 217 14.51 -14.41 -4.48
C LEU A 217 14.63 -15.93 -4.34
N PRO A 218 13.91 -16.62 -3.41
CA PRO A 218 13.98 -18.08 -3.32
C PRO A 218 13.49 -18.77 -4.61
N ALA A 219 12.42 -18.26 -5.22
CA ALA A 219 11.88 -18.78 -6.47
C ALA A 219 12.81 -18.48 -7.66
N ALA A 220 13.40 -17.27 -7.68
CA ALA A 220 14.40 -16.87 -8.66
C ALA A 220 15.65 -17.77 -8.61
N ALA A 221 16.16 -18.06 -7.40
CA ALA A 221 17.29 -18.96 -7.19
C ALA A 221 16.98 -20.36 -7.72
N TYR A 222 15.79 -20.91 -7.43
CA TYR A 222 15.35 -22.18 -7.98
C TYR A 222 15.39 -22.19 -9.51
N PHE A 223 14.82 -21.17 -10.17
CA PHE A 223 14.85 -21.05 -11.64
C PHE A 223 16.27 -20.93 -12.20
N TYR A 224 17.08 -20.07 -11.59
CA TYR A 224 18.46 -19.84 -11.99
C TYR A 224 19.30 -21.12 -11.97
N PHE A 225 19.29 -21.84 -10.85
CA PHE A 225 20.06 -23.07 -10.72
C PHE A 225 19.44 -24.23 -11.50
N ASN A 226 18.13 -24.23 -11.73
CA ASN A 226 17.50 -25.21 -12.62
C ASN A 226 17.92 -24.99 -14.09
N SER A 227 18.09 -23.74 -14.54
CA SER A 227 18.52 -23.44 -15.90
C SER A 227 20.02 -23.65 -16.10
N ARG A 228 20.87 -23.07 -15.23
CA ARG A 228 22.33 -23.01 -15.40
C ARG A 228 23.13 -24.05 -14.63
N GLY A 229 22.56 -24.66 -13.60
CA GLY A 229 23.24 -25.63 -12.71
C GLY A 229 24.17 -24.96 -11.68
N PHE A 230 24.79 -25.77 -10.83
CA PHE A 230 25.80 -25.32 -9.87
C PHE A 230 27.21 -25.51 -10.45
N ASN A 231 27.75 -24.48 -11.11
CA ASN A 231 29.08 -24.50 -11.74
C ASN A 231 29.73 -23.12 -11.78
N LYS A 232 31.01 -23.05 -12.16
CA LYS A 232 31.82 -21.82 -12.22
C LYS A 232 31.18 -20.74 -13.10
N ASP A 233 30.62 -21.09 -14.25
CA ASP A 233 29.97 -20.13 -15.15
C ASP A 233 28.71 -19.50 -14.55
N SER A 234 27.97 -20.29 -13.77
CA SER A 234 26.78 -19.83 -13.05
C SER A 234 27.17 -18.89 -11.92
N ILE A 235 28.26 -19.16 -11.20
CA ILE A 235 28.79 -18.25 -10.19
C ILE A 235 29.30 -16.95 -10.86
N LYS A 236 30.03 -17.05 -11.97
CA LYS A 236 30.49 -15.89 -12.75
C LYS A 236 29.33 -15.00 -13.19
N THR A 237 28.24 -15.60 -13.67
CA THR A 237 27.04 -14.85 -14.08
C THR A 237 26.39 -14.12 -12.89
N ILE A 238 26.34 -14.74 -11.71
CA ILE A 238 25.88 -14.07 -10.48
C ILE A 238 26.75 -12.85 -10.18
N PHE A 239 28.08 -12.96 -10.26
CA PHE A 239 28.97 -11.81 -10.05
C PHE A 239 28.71 -10.67 -11.05
N ILE A 240 28.49 -10.98 -12.34
CA ILE A 240 28.16 -9.96 -13.35
C ILE A 240 26.79 -9.31 -13.05
N MET A 241 25.81 -10.09 -12.60
CA MET A 241 24.52 -9.55 -12.16
C MET A 241 24.67 -8.63 -10.96
N LEU A 242 25.46 -9.02 -9.95
CA LEU A 242 25.72 -8.21 -8.76
C LEU A 242 26.50 -6.94 -9.10
N SER A 243 27.45 -6.99 -10.02
CA SER A 243 28.20 -5.81 -10.46
C SER A 243 27.34 -4.80 -11.20
N LEU A 244 26.18 -5.21 -11.74
CA LEU A 244 25.18 -4.31 -12.30
C LEU A 244 24.18 -3.85 -11.22
N PHE A 245 23.69 -4.78 -10.41
CA PHE A 245 22.67 -4.55 -9.38
C PHE A 245 23.09 -3.49 -8.35
N PHE A 246 24.27 -3.65 -7.72
CA PHE A 246 24.67 -2.78 -6.62
C PHE A 246 24.88 -1.32 -7.04
N PRO A 247 25.57 -1.00 -8.16
CA PRO A 247 25.70 0.39 -8.60
C PRO A 247 24.36 1.09 -8.85
N ILE A 248 23.40 0.39 -9.48
CA ILE A 248 22.06 0.96 -9.73
C ILE A 248 21.33 1.20 -8.41
N LEU A 249 21.35 0.21 -7.52
CA LEU A 249 20.69 0.32 -6.22
C LEU A 249 21.25 1.49 -5.41
N ILE A 250 22.58 1.60 -5.35
CA ILE A 250 23.27 2.71 -4.68
C ILE A 250 22.89 4.04 -5.32
N LEU A 251 22.93 4.15 -6.65
CA LEU A 251 22.57 5.36 -7.37
C LEU A 251 21.17 5.86 -7.03
N LEU A 252 20.19 4.95 -6.91
CA LEU A 252 18.82 5.30 -6.55
C LEU A 252 18.71 5.73 -5.07
N TYR A 253 19.40 5.04 -4.17
CA TYR A 253 19.39 5.39 -2.74
C TYR A 253 20.20 6.65 -2.39
N LEU A 254 21.12 7.10 -3.25
CA LEU A 254 21.78 8.40 -3.11
C LEU A 254 20.80 9.58 -3.11
N TYR A 255 19.57 9.38 -3.61
CA TYR A 255 18.46 10.32 -3.44
C TYR A 255 18.24 10.73 -1.98
N LEU A 256 18.31 9.78 -1.04
CA LEU A 256 18.01 10.02 0.37
C LEU A 256 18.95 11.07 1.01
N PRO A 257 20.29 10.89 1.06
CA PRO A 257 21.17 11.89 1.64
C PRO A 257 21.20 13.20 0.85
N PHE A 258 21.09 13.14 -0.48
CA PHE A 258 21.03 14.33 -1.32
C PHE A 258 19.82 15.19 -0.96
N GLN A 259 18.64 14.58 -0.91
CA GLN A 259 17.42 15.29 -0.59
C GLN A 259 17.42 15.76 0.86
N ALA A 260 17.83 14.92 1.82
CA ALA A 260 17.92 15.30 3.22
C ALA A 260 18.83 16.53 3.44
N SER A 261 19.92 16.66 2.68
CA SER A 261 20.84 17.82 2.75
C SER A 261 20.20 19.14 2.32
N SER A 262 19.19 19.07 1.46
CA SER A 262 18.39 20.23 1.04
C SER A 262 17.31 20.61 2.06
N ASN A 263 17.18 19.85 3.16
CA ASN A 263 16.18 20.02 4.21
C ASN A 263 14.77 20.20 3.60
N PRO A 264 14.12 19.15 3.06
CA PRO A 264 12.80 19.23 2.42
C PRO A 264 11.67 19.33 3.47
N ALA A 265 10.44 19.62 3.01
CA ALA A 265 9.29 19.81 3.89
C ALA A 265 8.89 18.55 4.65
N ILE A 266 8.99 17.41 3.97
CA ILE A 266 8.84 16.10 4.56
C ILE A 266 10.22 15.45 4.47
N ASN A 267 10.85 15.25 5.62
CA ASN A 267 12.22 14.73 5.73
C ASN A 267 12.28 13.57 6.73
N TRP A 268 11.50 12.51 6.47
CA TRP A 268 11.34 11.42 7.42
C TRP A 268 12.66 10.72 7.71
N GLY A 269 13.01 10.59 8.99
CA GLY A 269 14.25 9.96 9.42
C GLY A 269 15.52 10.82 9.25
N ASN A 270 15.46 11.90 8.45
CA ASN A 270 16.58 12.78 8.13
C ASN A 270 17.91 12.03 7.80
N PRO A 271 17.94 11.18 6.74
CA PRO A 271 19.05 10.27 6.44
C PRO A 271 20.29 10.98 5.87
N LEU A 272 20.95 11.81 6.69
CA LEU A 272 22.15 12.59 6.31
C LEU A 272 23.47 11.86 6.51
N ASP A 273 23.55 11.02 7.53
CA ASP A 273 24.74 10.28 7.92
C ASP A 273 24.52 8.78 7.74
N PHE A 274 25.61 8.01 7.72
CA PHE A 274 25.55 6.57 7.46
C PHE A 274 24.63 5.81 8.43
N GLU A 275 24.61 6.19 9.71
CA GLU A 275 23.75 5.58 10.73
C GLU A 275 22.27 5.79 10.38
N LYS A 276 21.86 7.03 10.09
CA LYS A 276 20.47 7.35 9.73
C LYS A 276 20.08 6.79 8.36
N ILE A 277 20.96 6.82 7.38
CA ILE A 277 20.73 6.21 6.06
C ILE A 277 20.46 4.72 6.23
N PHE A 278 21.31 4.00 6.97
CA PHE A 278 21.14 2.57 7.17
C PHE A 278 19.85 2.25 7.93
N ARG A 279 19.53 3.01 8.98
CA ARG A 279 18.26 2.84 9.72
C ARG A 279 17.03 3.06 8.85
N HIS A 280 17.09 4.06 7.98
CA HIS A 280 15.98 4.38 7.07
C HIS A 280 15.82 3.28 6.02
N ILE A 281 16.90 2.87 5.33
CA ILE A 281 16.83 1.83 4.30
C ILE A 281 16.45 0.46 4.89
N SER A 282 16.92 0.12 6.09
CA SER A 282 16.58 -1.14 6.76
C SER A 282 15.18 -1.18 7.38
N GLY A 283 14.45 -0.06 7.33
CA GLY A 283 13.14 0.05 7.97
C GLY A 283 13.19 -0.16 9.48
N LYS A 284 14.28 0.27 10.15
CA LYS A 284 14.53 0.01 11.58
C LYS A 284 13.34 0.35 12.47
N GLN A 285 12.60 1.41 12.14
CA GLN A 285 11.38 1.83 12.84
C GLN A 285 10.29 0.76 12.89
N TYR A 286 10.17 -0.08 11.85
CA TYR A 286 9.11 -1.07 11.70
C TYR A 286 9.51 -2.48 12.15
N GLN A 287 10.79 -2.70 12.44
CA GLN A 287 11.30 -4.03 12.82
C GLN A 287 10.67 -4.57 14.10
N VAL A 288 10.11 -3.72 14.96
CA VAL A 288 9.41 -4.14 16.19
C VAL A 288 8.16 -4.99 15.89
N TRP A 289 7.56 -4.82 14.71
CA TRP A 289 6.36 -5.54 14.28
C TRP A 289 6.70 -6.79 13.45
N LEU A 290 7.96 -6.96 13.05
CA LEU A 290 8.43 -8.13 12.30
C LEU A 290 8.83 -9.24 13.26
N PHE A 291 8.30 -10.44 13.03
CA PHE A 291 8.51 -11.63 13.86
C PHE A 291 8.18 -11.39 15.33
N SER A 292 7.16 -10.56 15.61
CA SER A 292 6.80 -10.11 16.96
C SER A 292 6.36 -11.25 17.88
N SER A 293 5.58 -12.21 17.37
CA SER A 293 5.14 -13.40 18.12
C SER A 293 4.55 -14.50 17.22
N THR A 294 4.52 -15.73 17.73
CA THR A 294 3.81 -16.85 17.07
C THR A 294 2.31 -16.63 16.99
N ASP A 295 1.72 -15.92 17.97
CA ASP A 295 0.30 -15.60 17.98
C ASP A 295 -0.05 -14.58 16.90
N ALA A 296 0.78 -13.56 16.69
CA ALA A 296 0.64 -12.64 15.57
C ALA A 296 0.69 -13.39 14.23
N ALA A 297 1.67 -14.29 14.07
CA ALA A 297 1.78 -15.11 12.87
C ALA A 297 0.53 -15.98 12.61
N LYS A 298 -0.03 -16.59 13.67
CA LYS A 298 -1.26 -17.36 13.57
C LYS A 298 -2.46 -16.49 13.18
N ARG A 299 -2.62 -15.31 13.79
CA ARG A 299 -3.70 -14.37 13.45
C ARG A 299 -3.64 -13.97 11.98
N GLN A 300 -2.47 -13.55 11.50
CA GLN A 300 -2.29 -13.13 10.11
C GLN A 300 -2.47 -14.28 9.12
N PHE A 301 -2.02 -15.49 9.47
CA PHE A 301 -2.28 -16.68 8.67
C PHE A 301 -3.78 -16.95 8.53
N VAL A 302 -4.52 -16.99 9.64
CA VAL A 302 -5.98 -17.18 9.62
C VAL A 302 -6.67 -16.07 8.84
N TYR A 303 -6.24 -14.82 9.00
CA TYR A 303 -6.75 -13.69 8.24
C TYR A 303 -6.58 -13.90 6.72
N PHE A 304 -5.38 -14.29 6.27
CA PHE A 304 -5.11 -14.58 4.86
C PHE A 304 -6.03 -15.67 4.30
N PHE A 305 -6.20 -16.79 5.00
CA PHE A 305 -7.08 -17.87 4.50
C PHE A 305 -8.55 -17.43 4.44
N ASN A 306 -9.00 -16.62 5.39
CA ASN A 306 -10.37 -16.10 5.42
C ASN A 306 -10.61 -14.98 4.39
N SER A 307 -9.55 -14.30 3.93
CA SER A 307 -9.67 -13.26 2.90
C SER A 307 -9.68 -13.84 1.48
N LEU A 308 -9.11 -15.03 1.22
CA LEU A 308 -9.07 -15.65 -0.10
C LEU A 308 -10.43 -15.74 -0.84
N PRO A 309 -11.55 -16.12 -0.20
CA PRO A 309 -12.85 -16.13 -0.87
C PRO A 309 -13.34 -14.73 -1.27
N LYS A 310 -12.99 -13.69 -0.49
CA LYS A 310 -13.27 -12.30 -0.86
C LYS A 310 -12.33 -11.80 -1.95
N GLU A 311 -11.09 -12.28 -1.95
CA GLU A 311 -10.09 -11.85 -2.92
C GLU A 311 -10.42 -12.34 -4.34
N LEU A 312 -10.70 -13.65 -4.50
CA LEU A 312 -10.84 -14.31 -5.81
C LEU A 312 -12.21 -14.98 -6.04
N ASN A 313 -13.10 -15.03 -5.05
CA ASN A 313 -14.42 -15.64 -5.18
C ASN A 313 -14.36 -17.07 -5.81
N ILE A 314 -15.23 -17.37 -6.77
CA ILE A 314 -15.25 -18.65 -7.49
C ILE A 314 -13.98 -18.91 -8.31
N SER A 315 -13.21 -17.87 -8.66
CA SER A 315 -11.92 -18.02 -9.35
C SER A 315 -10.87 -18.70 -8.48
N LEU A 316 -11.06 -18.75 -7.16
CA LEU A 316 -10.22 -19.58 -6.27
C LEU A 316 -10.30 -21.07 -6.63
N PHE A 317 -11.47 -21.57 -7.03
CA PHE A 317 -11.61 -22.95 -7.52
C PHE A 317 -10.83 -23.16 -8.82
N VAL A 318 -10.88 -22.19 -9.73
CA VAL A 318 -10.12 -22.22 -10.99
C VAL A 318 -8.62 -22.25 -10.71
N ALA A 319 -8.14 -21.43 -9.78
CA ALA A 319 -6.75 -21.44 -9.31
C ALA A 319 -6.35 -22.79 -8.69
N ALA A 320 -7.21 -23.39 -7.87
CA ALA A 320 -6.98 -24.72 -7.28
C ALA A 320 -6.84 -25.82 -8.34
N VAL A 321 -7.75 -25.88 -9.33
CA VAL A 321 -7.63 -26.80 -10.48
C VAL A 321 -6.32 -26.55 -11.24
N GLY A 322 -5.94 -25.28 -11.38
CA GLY A 322 -4.70 -24.86 -12.00
C GLY A 322 -3.43 -25.26 -11.28
N LEU A 323 -3.45 -25.24 -9.94
CA LEU A 323 -2.37 -25.74 -9.09
C LEU A 323 -2.10 -27.21 -9.39
N PHE A 324 -3.15 -28.06 -9.39
CA PHE A 324 -3.00 -29.48 -9.74
C PHE A 324 -2.57 -29.67 -11.20
N THR A 325 -3.15 -28.91 -12.13
CA THR A 325 -2.84 -29.03 -13.56
C THR A 325 -1.38 -28.67 -13.85
N SER A 326 -0.90 -27.54 -13.34
CA SER A 326 0.47 -27.09 -13.56
C SER A 326 1.51 -28.07 -12.98
N TYR A 327 1.21 -28.79 -11.89
CA TYR A 327 2.09 -29.85 -11.37
C TYR A 327 2.39 -30.94 -12.41
N PHE A 328 1.38 -31.36 -13.17
CA PHE A 328 1.53 -32.44 -14.15
C PHE A 328 2.13 -31.98 -15.48
N TYR A 329 1.81 -30.76 -15.93
CA TYR A 329 2.18 -30.29 -17.26
C TYR A 329 3.36 -29.31 -17.29
N ALA A 330 3.60 -28.59 -16.20
CA ALA A 330 4.62 -27.53 -16.10
C ALA A 330 5.35 -27.60 -14.76
N LYS A 331 5.77 -28.80 -14.33
CA LYS A 331 6.25 -29.07 -12.97
C LYS A 331 7.32 -28.11 -12.45
N LYS A 332 8.24 -27.62 -13.28
CA LYS A 332 9.24 -26.61 -12.87
C LYS A 332 8.58 -25.25 -12.60
N PHE A 333 7.67 -24.82 -13.46
CA PHE A 333 6.90 -23.59 -13.25
C PHE A 333 6.00 -23.69 -12.01
N PHE A 334 5.38 -24.86 -11.79
CA PHE A 334 4.64 -25.16 -10.55
C PHE A 334 5.51 -24.97 -9.31
N VAL A 335 6.71 -25.57 -9.26
CA VAL A 335 7.61 -25.43 -8.10
C VAL A 335 8.01 -23.97 -7.89
N PHE A 336 8.29 -23.23 -8.98
CA PHE A 336 8.57 -21.80 -8.90
C PHE A 336 7.42 -21.01 -8.26
N LEU A 337 6.18 -21.22 -8.72
CA LEU A 337 5.00 -20.55 -8.16
C LEU A 337 4.75 -20.94 -6.70
N ILE A 338 4.94 -22.21 -6.33
CA ILE A 338 4.80 -22.65 -4.94
C ILE A 338 5.86 -22.00 -4.04
N ILE A 339 7.12 -21.92 -4.48
CA ILE A 339 8.16 -21.24 -3.70
C ILE A 339 7.82 -19.76 -3.55
N ALA A 340 7.44 -19.07 -4.62
CA ALA A 340 7.06 -17.65 -4.56
C ALA A 340 5.86 -17.41 -3.62
N PHE A 341 4.82 -18.25 -3.73
CA PHE A 341 3.65 -18.22 -2.86
C PHE A 341 4.03 -18.44 -1.40
N VAL A 342 4.74 -19.53 -1.09
CA VAL A 342 5.13 -19.87 0.29
C VAL A 342 6.07 -18.83 0.89
N SER A 343 7.07 -18.33 0.14
CA SER A 343 7.93 -17.25 0.60
C SER A 343 7.14 -15.98 0.94
N THR A 344 6.12 -15.66 0.15
CA THR A 344 5.22 -14.53 0.40
C THR A 344 4.43 -14.73 1.69
N ILE A 345 3.79 -15.89 1.86
CA ILE A 345 2.99 -16.17 3.06
C ILE A 345 3.87 -16.19 4.30
N LEU A 346 5.01 -16.88 4.28
CA LEU A 346 5.90 -16.99 5.43
C LEU A 346 6.41 -15.62 5.91
N TYR A 347 6.73 -14.71 4.99
CA TYR A 347 7.14 -13.37 5.38
C TYR A 347 5.96 -12.55 5.92
N SER A 348 4.86 -12.50 5.17
CA SER A 348 3.74 -11.59 5.44
C SER A 348 3.02 -11.93 6.73
N ILE A 349 2.85 -13.22 7.07
CA ILE A 349 2.22 -13.59 8.34
C ILE A 349 3.05 -13.15 9.55
N ASN A 350 4.37 -13.01 9.40
CA ASN A 350 5.24 -12.57 10.47
C ASN A 350 5.31 -11.03 10.58
N TYR A 351 4.41 -10.29 9.93
CA TYR A 351 4.33 -8.84 10.07
C TYR A 351 2.99 -8.43 10.69
N ASP A 352 3.03 -7.90 11.92
CA ASP A 352 1.84 -7.63 12.72
C ASP A 352 1.27 -6.22 12.46
N ILE A 353 0.85 -5.95 11.22
CA ILE A 353 0.23 -4.67 10.83
C ILE A 353 -1.24 -4.83 10.44
N VAL A 354 -1.99 -3.73 10.45
CA VAL A 354 -3.44 -3.72 10.16
C VAL A 354 -3.71 -3.80 8.65
N ASP A 355 -2.91 -3.11 7.84
CA ASP A 355 -3.01 -2.98 6.38
C ASP A 355 -2.21 -4.05 5.61
N ILE A 356 -2.21 -5.29 6.14
CA ILE A 356 -1.36 -6.38 5.66
C ILE A 356 -1.69 -6.87 4.23
N ASP A 357 -2.88 -6.58 3.70
CA ASP A 357 -3.38 -7.10 2.41
C ASP A 357 -2.36 -6.94 1.28
N SER A 358 -1.72 -5.77 1.18
CA SER A 358 -0.73 -5.43 0.15
C SER A 358 0.52 -6.31 0.18
N TYR A 359 0.87 -6.90 1.32
CA TYR A 359 2.01 -7.81 1.43
C TYR A 359 1.75 -9.17 0.75
N PHE A 360 0.49 -9.51 0.49
CA PHE A 360 0.10 -10.75 -0.19
C PHE A 360 0.05 -10.65 -1.73
N LEU A 361 0.40 -9.49 -2.33
CA LEU A 361 0.28 -9.27 -3.78
C LEU A 361 1.01 -10.33 -4.63
N LEU A 362 2.21 -10.78 -4.24
CA LEU A 362 2.93 -11.82 -4.97
C LEU A 362 2.21 -13.19 -4.89
N ALA A 363 1.50 -13.46 -3.80
CA ALA A 363 0.66 -14.65 -3.66
C ALA A 363 -0.54 -14.58 -4.61
N PHE A 364 -1.21 -13.44 -4.73
CA PHE A 364 -2.34 -13.24 -5.65
C PHE A 364 -1.92 -13.29 -7.12
N ILE A 365 -0.75 -12.74 -7.47
CA ILE A 365 -0.13 -12.93 -8.79
C ILE A 365 0.09 -14.44 -9.06
N SER A 366 0.64 -15.17 -8.09
CA SER A 366 0.91 -16.61 -8.22
C SER A 366 -0.38 -17.43 -8.39
N LEU A 367 -1.43 -17.13 -7.62
CA LEU A 367 -2.75 -17.76 -7.75
C LEU A 367 -3.38 -17.50 -9.12
N SER A 368 -3.25 -16.29 -9.65
CA SER A 368 -3.73 -15.94 -10.99
C SER A 368 -2.94 -16.68 -12.09
N MET A 369 -1.63 -16.88 -11.91
CA MET A 369 -0.82 -17.72 -12.82
C MET A 369 -1.25 -19.19 -12.77
N PHE A 370 -1.61 -19.73 -11.60
CA PHE A 370 -2.22 -21.05 -11.50
C PHE A 370 -3.56 -21.10 -12.24
N ALA A 371 -4.42 -20.09 -12.06
CA ALA A 371 -5.74 -20.04 -12.70
C ALA A 371 -5.68 -20.17 -14.23
N VAL A 372 -4.63 -19.66 -14.90
CA VAL A 372 -4.41 -19.87 -16.34
C VAL A 372 -4.37 -21.37 -16.69
N PHE A 373 -3.65 -22.19 -15.92
CA PHE A 373 -3.65 -23.65 -16.12
C PHE A 373 -5.00 -24.27 -15.78
N GLY A 374 -5.71 -23.73 -14.80
CA GLY A 374 -7.04 -24.18 -14.41
C GLY A 374 -8.05 -24.00 -15.53
N VAL A 375 -8.05 -22.85 -16.19
CA VAL A 375 -8.90 -22.57 -17.35
C VAL A 375 -8.62 -23.54 -18.49
N ILE A 376 -7.34 -23.81 -18.81
CA ILE A 376 -6.99 -24.81 -19.83
C ILE A 376 -7.62 -26.15 -19.49
N LYS A 377 -7.53 -26.58 -18.23
CA LYS A 377 -8.08 -27.88 -17.81
C LYS A 377 -9.59 -27.93 -17.87
N LEU A 378 -10.27 -26.88 -17.41
CA LEU A 378 -11.73 -26.81 -17.42
C LEU A 378 -12.29 -26.79 -18.85
N VAL A 379 -11.67 -26.02 -19.76
CA VAL A 379 -12.04 -26.00 -21.18
C VAL A 379 -11.81 -27.37 -21.82
N GLU A 380 -10.68 -28.02 -21.54
CA GLU A 380 -10.40 -29.38 -22.01
C GLU A 380 -11.48 -30.37 -21.54
N MET A 381 -11.80 -30.39 -20.24
CA MET A 381 -12.81 -31.28 -19.65
C MET A 381 -14.20 -31.10 -20.24
N LEU A 382 -14.62 -29.86 -20.49
CA LEU A 382 -15.93 -29.53 -21.05
C LEU A 382 -15.99 -29.85 -22.55
N HIS A 383 -14.88 -29.68 -23.28
CA HIS A 383 -14.80 -30.06 -24.69
C HIS A 383 -14.87 -31.58 -24.88
N PHE A 384 -14.24 -32.37 -23.98
CA PHE A 384 -14.36 -33.84 -23.99
C PHE A 384 -15.80 -34.35 -23.78
N LYS A 385 -16.70 -33.54 -23.22
CA LYS A 385 -18.14 -33.84 -23.10
C LYS A 385 -18.94 -33.49 -24.37
N LYS A 386 -18.29 -33.27 -25.53
CA LYS A 386 -18.89 -32.83 -26.81
C LYS A 386 -19.61 -31.47 -26.75
N LEU A 387 -19.36 -30.64 -25.73
CA LEU A 387 -19.90 -29.28 -25.68
C LEU A 387 -19.14 -28.38 -26.67
N ASN A 388 -19.88 -27.49 -27.33
CA ASN A 388 -19.30 -26.45 -28.18
C ASN A 388 -18.39 -25.54 -27.33
N PHE A 389 -17.23 -25.12 -27.87
CA PHE A 389 -16.23 -24.26 -27.22
C PHE A 389 -16.83 -22.96 -26.63
N ILE A 390 -17.97 -22.50 -27.14
CA ILE A 390 -18.71 -21.35 -26.63
C ILE A 390 -19.20 -21.56 -25.18
N VAL A 391 -19.65 -22.77 -24.82
CA VAL A 391 -20.21 -23.06 -23.49
C VAL A 391 -19.18 -22.89 -22.36
N PRO A 392 -17.98 -23.52 -22.37
CA PRO A 392 -16.99 -23.32 -21.32
C PRO A 392 -16.49 -21.86 -21.26
N VAL A 393 -16.41 -21.18 -22.40
CA VAL A 393 -16.04 -19.76 -22.47
C VAL A 393 -17.09 -18.91 -21.73
N SER A 394 -18.38 -19.10 -22.02
CA SER A 394 -19.46 -18.36 -21.37
C SER A 394 -19.50 -18.58 -19.86
N VAL A 395 -19.32 -19.82 -19.39
CA VAL A 395 -19.29 -20.13 -17.94
C VAL A 395 -18.14 -19.40 -17.24
N ILE A 396 -16.96 -19.41 -17.84
CA ILE A 396 -15.78 -18.75 -17.26
C ILE A 396 -15.93 -17.22 -17.28
N ILE A 397 -16.53 -16.64 -18.32
CA ILE A 397 -16.85 -15.21 -18.35
C ILE A 397 -17.82 -14.83 -17.23
N ILE A 398 -18.81 -15.68 -16.94
CA ILE A 398 -19.73 -15.47 -15.81
C ILE A 398 -18.96 -15.46 -14.47
N PHE A 399 -17.97 -16.35 -14.30
CA PHE A 399 -17.15 -16.37 -13.08
C PHE A 399 -16.35 -15.09 -12.89
N ILE A 400 -15.71 -14.60 -13.96
CA ILE A 400 -15.00 -13.31 -13.96
C ILE A 400 -15.97 -12.16 -13.64
N ALA A 401 -17.17 -12.17 -14.22
CA ALA A 401 -18.17 -11.14 -13.95
C ALA A 401 -18.62 -11.15 -12.49
N ILE A 402 -18.85 -12.33 -11.90
CA ILE A 402 -19.21 -12.47 -10.48
C ILE A 402 -18.11 -11.89 -9.58
N GLU A 403 -16.84 -12.21 -9.85
CA GLU A 403 -15.69 -11.66 -9.11
C GLU A 403 -15.60 -10.13 -9.24
N MET A 404 -15.73 -9.61 -10.47
CA MET A 404 -15.76 -8.17 -10.72
C MET A 404 -16.86 -7.48 -9.92
N PHE A 405 -18.11 -7.98 -9.98
CA PHE A 405 -19.24 -7.38 -9.29
C PHE A 405 -19.14 -7.53 -7.77
N SER A 406 -18.60 -8.64 -7.25
CA SER A 406 -18.44 -8.82 -5.79
C SER A 406 -17.42 -7.86 -5.22
N ASN A 407 -16.34 -7.59 -5.95
CA ASN A 407 -15.23 -6.78 -5.44
C ASN A 407 -15.42 -5.29 -5.72
N TYR A 408 -16.16 -4.92 -6.78
CA TYR A 408 -16.37 -3.52 -7.19
C TYR A 408 -16.79 -2.60 -6.03
N LYS A 409 -17.74 -3.04 -5.20
CA LYS A 409 -18.29 -2.24 -4.10
C LYS A 409 -17.23 -1.87 -3.06
N GLU A 410 -16.31 -2.79 -2.77
CA GLU A 410 -15.28 -2.62 -1.73
C GLU A 410 -14.08 -1.80 -2.21
N VAL A 411 -13.78 -1.85 -3.51
CA VAL A 411 -12.60 -1.20 -4.08
C VAL A 411 -12.91 0.16 -4.73
N ASN A 412 -14.17 0.44 -5.08
CA ASN A 412 -14.52 1.69 -5.76
C ASN A 412 -14.27 2.93 -4.87
N GLN A 413 -13.36 3.81 -5.30
CA GLN A 413 -13.02 5.07 -4.64
C GLN A 413 -13.51 6.32 -5.39
N SER A 414 -14.24 6.18 -6.50
CA SER A 414 -14.65 7.33 -7.36
C SER A 414 -15.48 8.41 -6.65
N GLY A 415 -16.17 8.05 -5.56
CA GLY A 415 -16.94 8.96 -4.72
C GLY A 415 -16.24 9.40 -3.43
N THR A 416 -14.98 9.03 -3.23
CA THR A 416 -14.28 9.24 -1.95
C THR A 416 -13.70 10.64 -1.87
N TYR A 417 -14.49 11.57 -1.33
CA TYR A 417 -14.08 12.93 -0.99
C TYR A 417 -13.95 13.17 0.52
N THR A 418 -14.33 12.18 1.34
CA THR A 418 -14.46 12.35 2.80
C THR A 418 -13.18 12.84 3.46
N PHE A 419 -12.02 12.30 3.06
CA PHE A 419 -10.72 12.68 3.65
C PHE A 419 -10.32 14.11 3.31
N GLU A 420 -10.58 14.54 2.07
CA GLU A 420 -10.41 15.94 1.66
C GLU A 420 -11.34 16.85 2.44
N ASP A 421 -12.64 16.56 2.40
CA ASP A 421 -13.66 17.41 3.01
C ASP A 421 -13.45 17.52 4.53
N TYR A 422 -13.17 16.40 5.21
CA TYR A 422 -12.88 16.36 6.64
C TYR A 422 -11.62 17.16 6.97
N THR A 423 -10.51 16.89 6.27
CA THR A 423 -9.24 17.58 6.55
C THR A 423 -9.35 19.09 6.30
N LYS A 424 -9.94 19.49 5.17
CA LYS A 424 -10.12 20.92 4.84
C LYS A 424 -11.09 21.60 5.81
N ALA A 425 -12.18 20.95 6.21
CA ALA A 425 -13.12 21.50 7.19
C ALA A 425 -12.51 21.60 8.59
N LEU A 426 -11.79 20.57 9.06
CA LEU A 426 -11.11 20.57 10.35
C LEU A 426 -10.06 21.68 10.41
N VAL A 427 -9.11 21.72 9.47
CA VAL A 427 -8.07 22.77 9.45
C VAL A 427 -8.69 24.14 9.22
N GLY A 428 -9.72 24.23 8.36
CA GLY A 428 -10.46 25.47 8.08
C GLY A 428 -11.19 26.03 9.30
N SER A 429 -11.62 25.16 10.22
CA SER A 429 -12.32 25.57 11.44
C SER A 429 -11.39 26.30 12.44
N ALA A 430 -10.11 25.92 12.50
CA ALA A 430 -9.13 26.49 13.41
C ALA A 430 -8.80 27.97 13.12
N GLU A 431 -8.50 28.73 14.16
CA GLU A 431 -8.11 30.14 14.08
C GLU A 431 -6.83 30.36 13.26
N PRO A 432 -6.65 31.56 12.65
CA PRO A 432 -5.42 31.89 11.95
C PRO A 432 -4.19 31.73 12.84
N ASN A 433 -3.09 31.21 12.27
CA ASN A 433 -1.82 31.00 12.98
C ASN A 433 -1.90 30.07 14.22
N SER A 434 -2.91 29.20 14.32
CA SER A 434 -3.10 28.29 15.45
C SER A 434 -2.23 27.02 15.38
N ILE A 435 -2.16 26.27 16.49
CA ILE A 435 -1.60 24.91 16.55
C ILE A 435 -2.72 23.89 16.72
N ILE A 436 -2.66 22.80 15.97
CA ILE A 436 -3.47 21.59 16.15
C ILE A 436 -2.54 20.47 16.59
N PHE A 437 -2.85 19.87 17.74
CA PHE A 437 -2.13 18.73 18.29
C PHE A 437 -2.95 17.45 18.13
N SER A 438 -2.39 16.48 17.41
CA SER A 438 -3.07 15.27 16.93
C SER A 438 -2.07 14.12 16.85
N TYR A 439 -2.53 12.88 16.79
CA TYR A 439 -1.71 11.75 16.29
C TYR A 439 -2.41 10.97 15.20
N GLN A 440 -3.52 11.50 14.69
CA GLN A 440 -4.31 10.77 13.73
C GLN A 440 -3.71 10.81 12.33
N TRP A 441 -2.85 9.83 12.05
CA TRP A 441 -2.15 9.68 10.78
C TRP A 441 -3.11 9.36 9.63
N ASP A 442 -3.91 8.30 9.80
CA ASP A 442 -4.58 7.60 8.71
C ASP A 442 -5.63 8.42 7.96
N TYR A 443 -6.19 9.46 8.55
CA TYR A 443 -7.25 10.21 7.89
C TYR A 443 -7.20 11.73 8.11
N PHE A 444 -6.15 12.22 8.78
CA PHE A 444 -5.98 13.65 9.01
C PHE A 444 -4.56 14.13 8.71
N ILE A 445 -3.54 13.66 9.42
CA ILE A 445 -2.18 14.23 9.31
C ILE A 445 -1.57 13.97 7.93
N SER A 446 -1.66 12.73 7.42
CA SER A 446 -1.17 12.39 6.08
C SER A 446 -1.89 13.19 4.98
N PRO A 447 -3.25 13.23 4.91
CA PRO A 447 -3.98 14.14 4.02
C PRO A 447 -3.58 15.62 4.18
N ALA A 448 -3.38 16.08 5.42
CA ALA A 448 -3.01 17.47 5.69
C ALA A 448 -1.62 17.82 5.15
N TYR A 449 -0.66 16.90 5.16
CA TYR A 449 0.63 17.11 4.49
C TYR A 449 0.47 17.43 3.01
N TYR A 450 -0.39 16.69 2.29
CA TYR A 450 -0.69 17.02 0.89
C TYR A 450 -1.32 18.41 0.75
N PHE A 451 -2.41 18.68 1.47
CA PHE A 451 -3.11 19.96 1.30
C PHE A 451 -2.27 21.17 1.72
N GLN A 452 -1.49 21.06 2.80
CA GLN A 452 -0.61 22.13 3.24
C GLN A 452 0.58 22.28 2.30
N PHE A 453 1.34 21.22 2.01
CA PHE A 453 2.61 21.37 1.29
C PHE A 453 2.47 21.47 -0.23
N VAL A 454 1.42 20.87 -0.82
CA VAL A 454 1.17 20.88 -2.26
C VAL A 454 0.15 21.95 -2.65
N GLU A 455 -1.03 21.94 -2.02
CA GLU A 455 -2.12 22.86 -2.40
C GLU A 455 -2.04 24.23 -1.71
N ASN A 456 -1.07 24.43 -0.81
CA ASN A 456 -0.92 25.66 -0.01
C ASN A 456 -2.15 26.00 0.85
N TYR A 457 -2.98 25.01 1.18
CA TYR A 457 -4.17 25.20 2.00
C TYR A 457 -3.81 25.39 3.47
N ARG A 458 -4.19 26.54 4.06
CA ARG A 458 -4.00 26.84 5.50
C ARG A 458 -2.60 26.50 6.01
N LYS A 459 -1.55 26.92 5.27
CA LYS A 459 -0.15 26.80 5.72
C LYS A 459 0.16 27.56 7.01
N ASP A 460 -0.72 28.48 7.42
CA ASP A 460 -0.64 29.21 8.69
C ASP A 460 -0.93 28.34 9.91
N VAL A 461 -1.67 27.24 9.76
CA VAL A 461 -2.00 26.33 10.86
C VAL A 461 -0.87 25.32 11.06
N THR A 462 -0.28 25.31 12.25
CA THR A 462 0.71 24.30 12.61
C THR A 462 0.01 23.01 13.00
N ILE A 463 0.29 21.91 12.30
CA ILE A 463 -0.16 20.57 12.70
C ILE A 463 1.03 19.85 13.32
N VAL A 464 0.88 19.42 14.57
CA VAL A 464 1.91 18.71 15.31
C VAL A 464 1.42 17.29 15.60
N ASP A 465 2.05 16.32 14.95
CA ASP A 465 1.93 14.90 15.26
C ASP A 465 2.63 14.56 16.59
N LYS A 466 1.84 14.12 17.58
CA LYS A 466 2.31 13.69 18.90
C LYS A 466 3.23 12.47 18.82
N GLU A 467 2.96 11.49 17.95
CA GLU A 467 3.78 10.28 17.84
C GLU A 467 5.12 10.57 17.17
N LEU A 468 5.15 11.51 16.22
CA LEU A 468 6.41 11.96 15.61
C LEU A 468 7.27 12.80 16.56
N LEU A 469 6.71 13.45 17.59
CA LEU A 469 7.51 14.11 18.64
C LEU A 469 8.45 13.15 19.39
N ARG A 470 8.20 11.83 19.34
CA ARG A 470 9.10 10.82 19.89
C ARG A 470 10.33 10.57 19.00
N ARG A 471 10.45 11.23 17.85
CA ARG A 471 11.51 11.00 16.86
C ARG A 471 12.46 12.19 16.78
N SER A 472 13.76 11.93 16.85
CA SER A 472 14.78 12.99 16.86
C SER A 472 14.75 13.88 15.62
N TRP A 473 14.45 13.30 14.45
CA TRP A 473 14.39 14.02 13.17
C TRP A 473 13.19 14.97 13.04
N TYR A 474 12.09 14.75 13.77
CA TYR A 474 10.86 15.51 13.59
C TYR A 474 11.00 16.96 14.06
N TYR A 475 11.85 17.22 15.05
CA TYR A 475 12.15 18.59 15.52
C TYR A 475 12.79 19.46 14.43
N ASN A 476 13.61 18.87 13.55
CA ASN A 476 14.16 19.59 12.39
C ASN A 476 13.05 19.95 11.38
N GLN A 477 12.13 19.02 11.14
CA GLN A 477 10.99 19.24 10.25
C GLN A 477 10.04 20.32 10.81
N LEU A 478 9.75 20.28 12.11
CA LEU A 478 8.96 21.31 12.80
C LEU A 478 9.63 22.68 12.72
N ASN A 479 10.92 22.79 13.02
CA ASN A 479 11.63 24.06 12.97
C ASN A 479 11.69 24.65 11.55
N ARG A 480 11.82 23.79 10.54
CA ARG A 480 11.79 24.20 9.12
C ARG A 480 10.41 24.70 8.71
N ASN A 481 9.37 23.92 8.99
CA ASN A 481 8.03 24.18 8.45
C ASN A 481 7.27 25.21 9.27
N PHE A 482 7.55 25.31 10.57
CA PHE A 482 6.85 26.16 11.53
C PHE A 482 7.86 26.90 12.42
N PRO A 483 8.62 27.86 11.85
CA PRO A 483 9.63 28.59 12.60
C PRO A 483 9.01 29.31 13.80
N GLY A 484 9.70 29.24 14.94
CA GLY A 484 9.24 29.85 16.20
C GLY A 484 8.24 29.00 17.01
N LEU A 485 7.84 27.81 16.53
CA LEU A 485 7.00 26.88 17.29
C LEU A 485 7.68 26.42 18.61
N LEU A 486 8.98 26.12 18.52
CA LEU A 486 9.78 25.57 19.62
C LEU A 486 10.47 26.66 20.47
N THR A 487 10.18 27.94 20.23
CA THR A 487 10.82 29.04 20.96
C THR A 487 10.42 29.04 22.43
N GLY A 488 11.41 28.91 23.31
CA GLY A 488 11.23 28.74 24.76
C GLY A 488 11.20 27.28 25.22
N LEU A 489 11.45 26.32 24.33
CA LEU A 489 11.57 24.87 24.64
C LEU A 489 12.93 24.28 24.26
N GLU A 490 13.89 25.11 23.88
CA GLU A 490 15.19 24.66 23.37
C GLU A 490 15.92 23.75 24.37
N SER A 491 15.83 24.10 25.66
CA SER A 491 16.42 23.32 26.76
C SER A 491 15.74 21.96 26.91
N GLU A 492 14.41 21.93 26.96
CA GLU A 492 13.60 20.74 27.11
C GLU A 492 13.81 19.79 25.92
N VAL A 493 13.83 20.33 24.71
CA VAL A 493 14.11 19.58 23.47
C VAL A 493 15.51 18.99 23.53
N SER A 494 16.52 19.77 23.91
CA SER A 494 17.91 19.27 24.02
C SER A 494 18.03 18.13 25.04
N LEU A 495 17.39 18.26 26.21
CA LEU A 495 17.38 17.22 27.25
C LEU A 495 16.63 15.97 26.80
N PHE A 496 15.51 16.13 26.09
CA PHE A 496 14.75 15.01 25.52
C PHE A 496 15.58 14.27 24.46
N LEU A 497 16.17 14.99 23.50
CA LEU A 497 17.01 14.40 22.46
C LEU A 497 18.23 13.67 23.04
N GLY A 498 18.82 14.22 24.10
CA GLY A 498 19.88 13.55 24.85
C GLY A 498 19.44 12.23 25.47
N ALA A 499 18.24 12.19 26.07
CA ALA A 499 17.65 10.98 26.65
C ALA A 499 17.18 9.97 25.59
N LEU A 500 16.76 10.45 24.41
CA LEU A 500 16.24 9.63 23.31
C LEU A 500 17.37 8.93 22.53
N LYS A 501 18.55 9.55 22.43
CA LYS A 501 19.66 9.05 21.63
C LYS A 501 20.09 7.60 21.97
N PRO A 502 20.26 7.21 23.25
CA PRO A 502 20.57 5.81 23.58
C PRO A 502 19.45 4.85 23.19
N PHE A 503 18.18 5.23 23.37
CA PHE A 503 17.04 4.43 22.92
C PHE A 503 17.05 4.20 21.41
N GLU A 504 17.23 5.26 20.61
CA GLU A 504 17.31 5.12 19.16
C GLU A 504 18.51 4.27 18.71
N ARG A 505 19.55 4.11 19.54
CA ARG A 505 20.76 3.30 19.30
C ARG A 505 20.71 1.88 19.85
N ASP A 506 19.56 1.45 20.40
CA ASP A 506 19.45 0.17 21.10
C ASP A 506 20.48 0.03 22.26
N GLU A 507 20.88 1.16 22.85
CA GLU A 507 21.77 1.25 24.00
C GLU A 507 20.95 1.25 25.31
N ASN A 508 21.60 1.04 26.45
CA ASN A 508 20.95 1.15 27.74
C ASN A 508 20.45 2.59 27.98
N TYR A 509 19.17 2.73 28.25
CA TYR A 509 18.51 4.02 28.50
C TYR A 509 17.61 3.96 29.73
N ASN A 510 17.24 5.13 30.27
CA ASN A 510 16.29 5.23 31.37
C ASN A 510 14.89 5.53 30.82
N PRO A 511 13.95 4.55 30.82
CA PRO A 511 12.63 4.73 30.22
C PRO A 511 11.77 5.74 30.99
N GLN A 512 11.87 5.80 32.32
CA GLN A 512 11.13 6.78 33.13
C GLN A 512 11.59 8.21 32.84
N LEU A 513 12.90 8.43 32.71
CA LEU A 513 13.45 9.72 32.34
C LEU A 513 13.01 10.12 30.93
N LEU A 514 13.12 9.21 29.96
CA LEU A 514 12.73 9.47 28.58
C LEU A 514 11.25 9.87 28.48
N GLU A 515 10.37 9.10 29.13
CA GLU A 515 8.94 9.37 29.16
C GLU A 515 8.61 10.69 29.87
N THR A 516 9.28 10.99 30.99
CA THR A 516 9.14 12.28 31.68
C THR A 516 9.55 13.45 30.78
N ARG A 517 10.68 13.34 30.07
CA ARG A 517 11.15 14.37 29.14
C ARG A 517 10.19 14.55 27.97
N TYR A 518 9.66 13.47 27.42
CA TYR A 518 8.66 13.50 26.35
C TYR A 518 7.38 14.23 26.77
N ARG A 519 6.84 13.92 27.96
CA ARG A 519 5.67 14.62 28.52
C ARG A 519 5.92 16.11 28.73
N ASN A 520 7.13 16.48 29.17
CA ASN A 520 7.51 17.88 29.32
C ASN A 520 7.53 18.63 27.98
N ILE A 521 7.89 17.98 26.86
CA ILE A 521 7.78 18.58 25.52
C ILE A 521 6.33 18.92 25.21
N MET A 522 5.41 17.96 25.41
CA MET A 522 3.98 18.17 25.10
C MET A 522 3.39 19.30 25.95
N THR A 523 3.62 19.28 27.26
CA THR A 523 3.15 20.35 28.17
C THR A 523 3.80 21.69 27.84
N GLY A 524 5.09 21.68 27.54
CA GLY A 524 5.85 22.87 27.17
C GLY A 524 5.37 23.51 25.86
N LEU A 525 4.99 22.70 24.86
CA LEU A 525 4.40 23.19 23.61
C LEU A 525 3.15 24.01 23.85
N VAL A 526 2.28 23.57 24.78
CA VAL A 526 1.11 24.35 25.19
C VAL A 526 1.56 25.62 25.90
N SER A 527 2.34 25.51 26.98
CA SER A 527 2.72 26.65 27.84
C SER A 527 3.42 27.77 27.07
N THR A 528 4.31 27.45 26.12
CA THR A 528 5.11 28.43 25.39
C THR A 528 4.37 29.07 24.21
N ASN A 529 3.24 28.52 23.79
CA ASN A 529 2.47 29.00 22.64
C ASN A 529 1.09 29.55 22.99
N ILE A 530 0.48 29.16 24.10
CA ILE A 530 -0.94 29.46 24.41
C ILE A 530 -1.26 30.95 24.50
N ASP A 531 -0.32 31.79 24.94
CA ASP A 531 -0.50 33.26 24.98
C ASP A 531 -0.13 33.94 23.64
N LYS A 532 0.49 33.21 22.70
CA LYS A 532 0.91 33.73 21.38
C LYS A 532 -0.09 33.42 20.28
N ARG A 533 -0.78 32.28 20.38
CA ARG A 533 -1.67 31.73 19.36
C ARG A 533 -2.63 30.71 19.95
N ALA A 534 -3.75 30.48 19.28
CA ALA A 534 -4.70 29.44 19.69
C ALA A 534 -4.05 28.05 19.63
N PHE A 535 -4.39 27.22 20.60
CA PHE A 535 -3.94 25.84 20.69
C PHE A 535 -5.15 24.91 20.73
N TYR A 536 -5.15 23.91 19.88
CA TYR A 536 -6.22 22.95 19.72
C TYR A 536 -5.72 21.54 19.98
N ILE A 537 -6.53 20.76 20.69
CA ILE A 537 -6.33 19.34 20.96
C ILE A 537 -7.34 18.55 20.13
N ALA A 538 -6.86 17.61 19.33
CA ALA A 538 -7.71 16.70 18.56
C ALA A 538 -8.45 15.72 19.50
N PRO A 539 -9.65 15.24 19.11
CA PRO A 539 -10.49 14.45 20.00
C PRO A 539 -9.84 13.15 20.48
N GLU A 540 -9.05 12.48 19.64
CA GLU A 540 -8.36 11.25 20.02
C GLU A 540 -7.27 11.47 21.07
N VAL A 541 -6.64 12.65 21.09
CA VAL A 541 -5.67 13.03 22.13
C VAL A 541 -6.38 13.23 23.47
N PHE A 542 -7.53 13.92 23.45
CA PHE A 542 -8.33 14.12 24.66
C PHE A 542 -8.83 12.77 25.22
N GLU A 543 -9.43 11.95 24.39
CA GLU A 543 -10.10 10.72 24.80
C GLU A 543 -9.13 9.61 25.21
N ASN A 544 -8.00 9.44 24.52
CA ASN A 544 -7.12 8.29 24.75
C ASN A 544 -5.87 8.63 25.56
N GLU A 545 -5.35 9.86 25.49
CA GLU A 545 -4.11 10.22 26.16
C GLU A 545 -4.38 10.99 27.46
N MET A 546 -5.23 12.02 27.40
CA MET A 546 -5.49 12.85 28.57
C MET A 546 -6.30 12.11 29.65
N GLN A 547 -7.31 11.33 29.24
CA GLN A 547 -8.09 10.54 30.19
C GLN A 547 -7.28 9.42 30.86
N ARG A 548 -6.19 8.96 30.23
CA ARG A 548 -5.26 7.97 30.81
C ARG A 548 -4.12 8.59 31.62
N GLY A 549 -4.03 9.93 31.65
CA GLY A 549 -2.95 10.64 32.34
C GLY A 549 -1.60 10.59 31.61
N GLU A 550 -1.59 10.27 30.30
CA GLU A 550 -0.39 10.29 29.46
C GLU A 550 -0.01 11.71 29.04
N PHE A 551 -1.01 12.60 28.93
CA PHE A 551 -0.82 14.02 28.63
C PHE A 551 -1.74 14.87 29.52
N ALA A 552 -1.25 16.00 30.02
CA ALA A 552 -2.04 16.94 30.81
C ALA A 552 -1.76 18.36 30.36
N LEU A 553 -2.79 19.21 30.41
CA LEU A 553 -2.61 20.63 30.19
C LEU A 553 -1.83 21.27 31.35
N PRO A 554 -1.12 22.37 31.11
CA PRO A 554 -0.57 23.18 32.19
C PRO A 554 -1.67 23.61 33.17
N PRO A 555 -1.35 23.82 34.46
CA PRO A 555 -2.33 24.31 35.43
C PRO A 555 -2.98 25.61 34.99
N GLY A 556 -4.28 25.75 35.25
CA GLY A 556 -5.04 26.96 34.90
C GLY A 556 -5.61 26.99 33.48
N PHE A 557 -5.51 25.88 32.74
CA PHE A 557 -6.15 25.73 31.42
C PHE A 557 -7.21 24.61 31.41
N ALA A 558 -8.19 24.77 30.52
CA ALA A 558 -9.30 23.86 30.29
C ALA A 558 -9.55 23.70 28.78
N LEU A 559 -10.32 22.67 28.42
CA LEU A 559 -10.73 22.40 27.04
C LEU A 559 -12.17 22.84 26.80
N VAL A 560 -12.41 23.51 25.68
CA VAL A 560 -13.74 23.84 25.19
C VAL A 560 -13.94 23.22 23.81
N PRO A 561 -15.01 22.45 23.56
CA PRO A 561 -15.31 21.95 22.22
C PRO A 561 -15.50 23.10 21.23
N ASP A 562 -14.81 23.05 20.10
CA ASP A 562 -14.83 24.04 19.02
C ASP A 562 -14.83 23.31 17.66
N LEU A 563 -16.04 23.07 17.14
CA LEU A 563 -16.30 22.31 15.92
C LEU A 563 -15.68 20.92 15.91
N PHE A 564 -14.50 20.75 15.32
CA PHE A 564 -13.82 19.46 15.16
C PHE A 564 -12.80 19.17 16.26
N LEU A 565 -12.43 20.19 17.05
CA LEU A 565 -11.29 20.17 17.95
C LEU A 565 -11.70 20.67 19.34
N PHE A 566 -10.85 20.44 20.34
CA PHE A 566 -10.96 21.09 21.64
C PHE A 566 -10.01 22.29 21.71
N LYS A 567 -10.55 23.50 21.87
CA LYS A 567 -9.74 24.71 22.09
C LYS A 567 -9.24 24.75 23.52
N VAL A 568 -7.94 24.99 23.71
CA VAL A 568 -7.35 25.24 25.03
C VAL A 568 -7.63 26.69 25.43
N VAL A 569 -8.23 26.88 26.61
CA VAL A 569 -8.60 28.19 27.15
C VAL A 569 -8.23 28.30 28.63
N LYS A 570 -8.17 29.51 29.19
CA LYS A 570 -7.93 29.71 30.63
C LYS A 570 -9.13 29.19 31.43
N SER A 571 -8.92 28.45 32.53
CA SER A 571 -10.00 27.76 33.27
C SER A 571 -11.03 28.70 33.90
N ASN A 572 -10.66 29.96 34.14
CA ASN A 572 -11.54 31.01 34.64
C ASN A 572 -12.24 31.80 33.54
N SER A 573 -12.14 31.37 32.28
CA SER A 573 -12.79 32.06 31.17
C SER A 573 -14.31 31.92 31.28
N ASN A 574 -15.01 33.00 30.96
CA ASN A 574 -16.46 32.98 30.72
C ASN A 574 -16.80 32.13 29.48
N TYR A 575 -18.06 32.14 29.07
CA TYR A 575 -18.52 31.54 27.81
C TYR A 575 -17.59 31.86 26.63
N ILE A 576 -17.14 30.80 25.94
CA ILE A 576 -16.30 30.88 24.75
C ILE A 576 -17.15 30.55 23.51
N PRO A 577 -17.41 31.53 22.63
CA PRO A 577 -18.16 31.28 21.41
C PRO A 577 -17.36 30.41 20.43
N ALA A 578 -18.07 29.64 19.60
CA ALA A 578 -17.50 28.90 18.46
C ALA A 578 -18.22 29.30 17.18
N LYS A 579 -17.56 29.06 16.05
CA LYS A 579 -18.16 29.26 14.73
C LYS A 579 -19.39 28.35 14.54
N ASN A 580 -20.32 28.78 13.69
CA ASN A 580 -21.41 27.92 13.23
C ASN A 580 -20.84 26.69 12.50
N PRO A 581 -21.52 25.52 12.56
CA PRO A 581 -21.06 24.31 11.88
C PRO A 581 -21.37 24.33 10.37
N ASP A 582 -20.88 25.36 9.69
CA ASP A 582 -21.13 25.63 8.27
C ASP A 582 -20.08 24.94 7.39
N PHE A 583 -20.05 23.61 7.43
CA PHE A 583 -19.17 22.77 6.62
C PHE A 583 -19.94 21.61 5.99
N LYS A 584 -19.38 20.94 4.98
CA LYS A 584 -20.00 19.76 4.37
C LYS A 584 -18.95 18.68 4.20
N ILE A 585 -19.30 17.45 4.58
CA ILE A 585 -18.46 16.26 4.36
C ILE A 585 -19.26 15.29 3.49
N ARG A 586 -18.72 14.97 2.31
CA ARG A 586 -19.32 13.96 1.43
C ARG A 586 -18.84 12.58 1.87
N PHE A 587 -19.77 11.80 2.41
CA PHE A 587 -19.53 10.38 2.71
C PHE A 587 -19.84 9.52 1.48
N PRO A 588 -19.03 8.49 1.18
CA PRO A 588 -19.34 7.55 0.11
C PRO A 588 -20.58 6.74 0.45
N ALA A 589 -21.26 6.22 -0.56
CA ALA A 589 -22.41 5.32 -0.38
C ALA A 589 -22.04 4.04 0.39
N ASN A 590 -20.77 3.61 0.32
CA ASN A 590 -20.25 2.47 1.03
C ASN A 590 -19.29 2.95 2.11
N ALA A 591 -19.77 2.95 3.35
CA ALA A 591 -18.92 3.32 4.46
C ALA A 591 -17.89 2.23 4.76
N ASN A 592 -16.68 2.64 5.10
CA ASN A 592 -15.63 1.79 5.65
C ASN A 592 -15.33 2.18 7.10
N HIS A 593 -14.37 1.49 7.73
CA HIS A 593 -13.99 1.77 9.11
C HIS A 593 -13.60 3.25 9.33
N TYR A 594 -12.82 3.83 8.41
CA TYR A 594 -12.36 5.21 8.50
C TYR A 594 -13.48 6.23 8.33
N THR A 595 -14.34 6.08 7.32
CA THR A 595 -15.45 7.02 7.09
C THR A 595 -16.46 6.97 8.21
N ASN A 596 -16.74 5.77 8.75
CA ASN A 596 -17.56 5.60 9.95
C ASN A 596 -16.90 6.29 11.15
N PHE A 597 -15.59 6.11 11.35
CA PHE A 597 -14.88 6.74 12.45
C PHE A 597 -14.95 8.27 12.36
N ILE A 598 -14.75 8.84 11.18
CA ILE A 598 -14.89 10.28 10.93
C ILE A 598 -16.31 10.75 11.27
N GLU A 599 -17.35 10.07 10.76
CA GLU A 599 -18.74 10.41 11.07
C GLU A 599 -19.01 10.42 12.57
N GLN A 600 -18.57 9.36 13.28
CA GLN A 600 -18.77 9.25 14.72
C GLN A 600 -18.01 10.34 15.50
N LYS A 601 -16.77 10.67 15.10
CA LYS A 601 -15.97 11.70 15.76
C LYS A 601 -16.53 13.10 15.54
N VAL A 602 -16.96 13.42 14.33
CA VAL A 602 -17.59 14.71 14.04
C VAL A 602 -18.90 14.83 14.85
N GLY A 603 -19.76 13.80 14.83
CA GLY A 603 -20.99 13.78 15.62
C GLY A 603 -20.74 13.95 17.12
N SER A 604 -19.72 13.28 17.66
CA SER A 604 -19.29 13.41 19.06
C SER A 604 -18.87 14.84 19.41
N MET A 605 -18.03 15.46 18.57
CA MET A 605 -17.56 16.82 18.82
C MET A 605 -18.67 17.87 18.73
N LEU A 606 -19.58 17.74 17.76
CA LEU A 606 -20.76 18.61 17.67
C LEU A 606 -21.69 18.42 18.88
N SER A 607 -21.83 17.19 19.40
CA SER A 607 -22.61 16.91 20.62
C SER A 607 -21.95 17.53 21.85
N ASN A 608 -20.64 17.40 21.98
CA ASN A 608 -19.87 18.05 23.05
C ASN A 608 -20.05 19.58 23.00
N ARG A 609 -20.04 20.17 21.80
CA ARG A 609 -20.33 21.59 21.62
C ARG A 609 -21.76 21.95 22.04
N ALA A 610 -22.76 21.18 21.61
CA ALA A 610 -24.15 21.42 22.00
C ALA A 610 -24.35 21.39 23.52
N MET A 611 -23.75 20.41 24.21
CA MET A 611 -23.78 20.34 25.68
C MET A 611 -23.09 21.55 26.33
N TYR A 612 -21.97 22.02 25.76
CA TYR A 612 -21.30 23.24 26.22
C TYR A 612 -22.22 24.47 26.08
N GLU A 613 -22.89 24.64 24.95
CA GLU A 613 -23.83 25.76 24.74
C GLU A 613 -24.98 25.75 25.76
N LEU A 614 -25.53 24.56 26.08
CA LEU A 614 -26.59 24.41 27.08
C LEU A 614 -26.12 24.75 28.49
N LYS A 615 -24.88 24.41 28.86
CA LYS A 615 -24.29 24.77 30.15
C LYS A 615 -24.25 26.29 30.40
N PHE A 616 -24.27 27.10 29.33
CA PHE A 616 -24.27 28.56 29.38
C PHE A 616 -25.59 29.17 28.90
N ASP A 617 -26.70 28.43 28.98
CA ASP A 617 -28.05 28.86 28.61
C ASP A 617 -28.20 29.35 27.16
N LYS A 618 -27.36 28.86 26.24
CA LYS A 618 -27.40 29.19 24.80
C LYS A 618 -28.19 28.15 24.01
N VAL A 619 -29.48 28.00 24.33
CA VAL A 619 -30.35 26.95 23.75
C VAL A 619 -30.42 27.02 22.22
N GLU A 620 -30.62 28.22 21.63
CA GLU A 620 -30.72 28.36 20.16
C GLU A 620 -29.42 27.98 19.46
N ARG A 621 -28.26 28.24 20.07
CA ARG A 621 -26.96 27.81 19.56
C ARG A 621 -26.80 26.30 19.66
N ALA A 622 -27.23 25.68 20.75
CA ALA A 622 -27.22 24.22 20.89
C ALA A 622 -28.07 23.56 19.79
N LYS A 623 -29.27 24.10 19.49
CA LYS A 623 -30.14 23.59 18.42
C LYS A 623 -29.46 23.58 17.05
N LEU A 624 -28.62 24.57 16.72
CA LEU A 624 -27.87 24.59 15.46
C LEU A 624 -26.98 23.34 15.29
N TYR A 625 -26.24 22.97 16.34
CA TYR A 625 -25.37 21.80 16.32
C TYR A 625 -26.15 20.50 16.29
N ILE A 626 -27.24 20.39 17.05
CA ILE A 626 -28.07 19.18 17.07
C ILE A 626 -28.74 18.97 15.71
N ASN A 627 -29.25 20.05 15.09
CA ASN A 627 -29.81 19.99 13.73
C ASN A 627 -28.76 19.60 12.70
N LYS A 628 -27.52 20.10 12.82
CA LYS A 628 -26.41 19.69 11.96
C LYS A 628 -26.16 18.19 12.04
N ILE A 629 -26.13 17.63 13.25
CA ILE A 629 -25.93 16.18 13.46
C ILE A 629 -27.05 15.39 12.78
N LYS A 630 -28.31 15.75 13.03
CA LYS A 630 -29.47 15.03 12.46
C LYS A 630 -29.50 15.04 10.93
N ASN A 631 -29.12 16.16 10.33
CA ASN A 631 -29.22 16.35 8.88
C ASN A 631 -28.04 15.72 8.12
N ASP A 632 -26.83 15.85 8.66
CA ASP A 632 -25.60 15.57 7.90
C ASP A 632 -24.85 14.32 8.40
N PHE A 633 -25.16 13.82 9.60
CA PHE A 633 -24.49 12.67 10.23
C PHE A 633 -25.50 11.64 10.77
N PRO A 634 -26.36 11.08 9.89
CA PRO A 634 -27.45 10.19 10.32
C PRO A 634 -26.97 8.88 10.95
N GLY A 635 -25.71 8.47 10.74
CA GLY A 635 -25.10 7.30 11.39
C GLY A 635 -24.70 7.54 12.85
N TYR A 636 -24.68 8.79 13.31
CA TYR A 636 -24.34 9.14 14.69
C TYR A 636 -25.59 9.20 15.58
N GLN A 637 -25.58 8.47 16.69
CA GLN A 637 -26.67 8.50 17.67
C GLN A 637 -26.49 9.68 18.63
N LEU A 638 -27.47 10.57 18.67
CA LEU A 638 -27.49 11.70 19.60
C LEU A 638 -27.59 11.21 21.05
N PRO A 639 -26.81 11.78 21.99
CA PRO A 639 -27.00 11.53 23.42
C PRO A 639 -28.41 11.91 23.88
N GLN A 640 -29.02 11.09 24.75
CA GLN A 640 -30.40 11.28 25.25
C GLN A 640 -30.66 12.70 25.81
N GLY A 641 -29.66 13.29 26.48
CA GLY A 641 -29.76 14.64 27.03
C GLY A 641 -29.93 15.75 25.97
N LEU A 642 -29.55 15.50 24.71
CA LEU A 642 -29.70 16.44 23.60
C LEU A 642 -30.97 16.21 22.78
N GLU A 643 -31.55 15.01 22.81
CA GLU A 643 -32.77 14.70 22.05
C GLU A 643 -33.98 15.55 22.49
N GLY A 644 -34.06 15.86 23.79
CA GLY A 644 -35.13 16.66 24.38
C GLY A 644 -35.07 18.15 24.07
N VAL A 645 -33.96 18.66 23.53
CA VAL A 645 -33.73 20.11 23.31
C VAL A 645 -34.42 20.64 22.05
N ILE A 646 -34.76 19.74 21.12
CA ILE A 646 -35.45 20.07 19.85
C ILE A 646 -36.98 19.98 20.00
N LYS A 647 -37.48 19.29 21.03
CA LYS A 647 -38.91 19.29 21.38
C LYS A 647 -39.26 20.61 22.07
#